data_AF-A0A1G0Z280-F1
#
_entry.id   AF-A0A1G0Z280-F1
#
_cell.length_a   1.000
_cell.length_b   1.000
_cell.length_c   1.000
_cell.angle_alpha   90.00
_cell.angle_beta   90.00
_cell.angle_gamma   90.00
#
_symmetry.space_group_name_H-M   'P 1'
#
loop_
_entity.id
_entity.type
_entity.pdbx_description
1 polymer ?
#
loop_
_entity_poly.entity_id
_entity_poly.type
_entity_poly.pdbx_seq_one_letter_code
_entity_poly.pdbx_strand_id
1 'polypeptide(L)'
;MSLRKLLFVPLYFVAQLALSAAIFELAPAGAEPGAIYVREGEGSPGEFNPPPWSPAKAKDVQEYMAQADQHCFNQAIFDLQNMFKKMYGKEIPVKLVKDTSEVRFPAVILGSLAAEAPFGGTLKDETAKSKYGEGFRVFTKDKAVCILGSGRYGNAYGIYELLNRMGVDFLFPGELGEVIPSNQNLAIPDIQTEQIPSFVIRKPWATGWIKAKKNEGRDIAVWQIRNRIQVYRNLTIEYAAGGHVWDKFRDKKYNKYYEQHPDIASLQILPDGTTKYSRWQINSTNPHAIEMLADYIRETFATNNYPKDKDVTISVGPADGDGFSQDPQTMELRRLRRDPVTGDWDNTDLVVKLTNDLFAKLLPEYPNLKLGFFSYHTYANFPVREKPNKNLILEIADITQSRFHGACDSERAPSRMLYKDTLEQWTKYGTKFYFWHYDWNLADGMLPYTRIRIAGEDMPYEHKLGALGYQTESCYTTSNNAPHNYLEAKLMWDVTRDWKVIVSDFCAKAYGKGAAPMEEYYHFIANKQALSSDETGSYFGYPGRYSKEDVRKMEKLIDKAEDLAESPSEKRRVDLVRYPAEQLKNYLDFYEAYTDFEFEDAQKAYDKMMETYKKEDAKTDHTLNANRAGGLDYPKYYIKPFVTESVKYSSGPYKIIEKVPERMKFVYDMDDIGEKLAYISPLLIDDEYPELSTYKSTLSRQGGIGFKKSGSSIWYRSRVALPKLKLAKDEGIGIFLGGFDNNVTVYINGVKAGSAKGFLNPAVFDVTDLLDKTGKENSVVIKVTRTGNSEAATGGLIYPSFFFQGPRLPADEKNPKPEEFKIMLPGAAGN
;
A
#
# COMPACT_ATOMS: atom_id res chain seq x y z
N MET A 1 -42.44 -6.94 -20.83
CA MET A 1 -43.29 -6.74 -19.64
C MET A 1 -43.86 -8.10 -19.25
N SER A 2 -43.37 -8.71 -18.17
CA SER A 2 -43.94 -9.92 -17.55
C SER A 2 -43.57 -9.91 -16.07
N LEU A 3 -44.60 -9.81 -15.23
CA LEU A 3 -44.55 -9.83 -13.77
C LEU A 3 -44.13 -11.23 -13.29
N ARG A 4 -42.84 -11.47 -13.08
CA ARG A 4 -42.32 -12.58 -12.24
C ARG A 4 -40.95 -12.21 -11.64
N LYS A 5 -40.90 -11.14 -10.84
CA LYS A 5 -39.77 -10.85 -9.93
C LYS A 5 -40.28 -10.11 -8.70
N LEU A 6 -40.97 -10.83 -7.82
CA LEU A 6 -41.21 -10.41 -6.44
C LEU A 6 -40.75 -11.55 -5.55
N LEU A 7 -39.94 -11.20 -4.54
CA LEU A 7 -39.59 -11.98 -3.36
C LEU A 7 -38.62 -13.16 -3.57
N PHE A 8 -37.35 -12.83 -3.82
CA PHE A 8 -36.23 -13.62 -3.28
C PHE A 8 -35.52 -12.74 -2.25
N VAL A 9 -36.03 -12.77 -1.01
CA VAL A 9 -35.21 -12.43 0.16
C VAL A 9 -34.20 -13.58 0.27
N PRO A 10 -32.88 -13.36 0.24
CA PRO A 10 -31.96 -14.46 0.39
C PRO A 10 -32.09 -14.97 1.83
N LEU A 11 -32.54 -16.22 1.95
CA LEU A 11 -32.58 -17.03 3.17
C LEU A 11 -31.16 -17.38 3.69
N TYR A 12 -30.21 -16.47 3.52
CA TYR A 12 -28.81 -16.60 3.93
C TYR A 12 -28.57 -16.18 5.38
N PHE A 13 -29.61 -15.77 6.11
CA PHE A 13 -29.50 -15.28 7.49
C PHE A 13 -29.74 -16.33 8.60
N VAL A 14 -29.73 -17.64 8.27
CA VAL A 14 -29.88 -18.72 9.29
C VAL A 14 -28.85 -19.86 9.12
N ALA A 15 -27.89 -19.77 8.20
CA ALA A 15 -27.00 -20.89 7.88
C ALA A 15 -25.69 -20.99 8.70
N GLN A 16 -25.48 -20.17 9.74
CA GLN A 16 -24.32 -20.33 10.64
C GLN A 16 -24.64 -20.34 12.15
N LEU A 17 -25.92 -20.45 12.51
CA LEU A 17 -26.33 -20.93 13.83
C LEU A 17 -26.90 -22.35 13.71
N ALA A 18 -26.17 -23.24 13.03
CA ALA A 18 -26.15 -24.61 13.53
C ALA A 18 -25.39 -24.52 14.86
N LEU A 19 -26.10 -24.34 15.97
CA LEU A 19 -25.55 -24.78 17.26
C LEU A 19 -25.20 -26.26 17.04
N SER A 20 -23.93 -26.57 16.77
CA SER A 20 -23.47 -27.92 17.06
C SER A 20 -23.78 -28.08 18.54
N ALA A 21 -24.65 -29.03 18.89
CA ALA A 21 -24.92 -29.32 20.28
C ALA A 21 -23.56 -29.45 21.00
N ALA A 22 -23.36 -28.69 22.07
CA ALA A 22 -22.12 -28.74 22.82
C ALA A 22 -21.84 -30.20 23.21
N ILE A 23 -20.63 -30.70 22.94
CA ILE A 23 -20.28 -32.08 23.33
C ILE A 23 -20.15 -32.17 24.85
N PHE A 24 -19.52 -31.17 25.45
CA PHE A 24 -19.40 -31.06 26.89
C PHE A 24 -19.25 -29.60 27.32
N GLU A 25 -19.51 -29.35 28.60
CA GLU A 25 -19.26 -28.07 29.24
C GLU A 25 -17.92 -28.15 29.98
N LEU A 26 -17.01 -27.22 29.70
CA LEU A 26 -15.74 -27.14 30.44
C LEU A 26 -15.97 -26.57 31.84
N ALA A 27 -17.00 -25.74 32.04
CA ALA A 27 -17.36 -25.17 33.32
C ALA A 27 -18.86 -25.40 33.63
N PRO A 28 -19.29 -26.66 33.81
CA PRO A 28 -20.70 -27.00 33.98
C PRO A 28 -21.31 -26.35 35.22
N ALA A 29 -22.57 -25.92 35.12
CA ALA A 29 -23.27 -25.29 36.23
C ALA A 29 -23.37 -26.25 37.45
N GLY A 30 -22.90 -25.78 38.61
CA GLY A 30 -22.96 -26.54 39.86
C GLY A 30 -21.86 -27.60 40.04
N ALA A 31 -20.86 -27.66 39.16
CA ALA A 31 -19.68 -28.51 39.31
C ALA A 31 -18.38 -27.69 39.20
N GLU A 32 -17.28 -28.28 39.68
CA GLU A 32 -15.95 -27.67 39.55
C GLU A 32 -15.58 -27.55 38.06
N PRO A 33 -15.05 -26.39 37.62
CA PRO A 33 -14.61 -26.23 36.25
C PRO A 33 -13.42 -27.15 35.95
N GLY A 34 -13.32 -27.53 34.67
CA GLY A 34 -12.18 -28.23 34.12
C GLY A 34 -10.90 -27.40 34.14
N ALA A 35 -9.85 -27.94 33.53
CA ALA A 35 -8.55 -27.27 33.43
C ALA A 35 -7.97 -27.36 32.02
N ILE A 36 -7.03 -26.45 31.73
CA ILE A 36 -6.18 -26.48 30.54
C ILE A 36 -4.91 -27.24 30.93
N TYR A 37 -4.57 -28.29 30.20
CA TYR A 37 -3.42 -29.16 30.47
C TYR A 37 -2.35 -29.00 29.39
N VAL A 38 -1.11 -28.78 29.82
CA VAL A 38 0.08 -28.67 28.98
C VAL A 38 1.18 -29.53 29.60
N ARG A 39 2.02 -30.17 28.79
CA ARG A 39 3.18 -30.88 29.33
C ARG A 39 4.17 -29.90 29.95
N GLU A 40 4.74 -30.26 31.10
CA GLU A 40 5.87 -29.55 31.69
C GLU A 40 6.98 -29.30 30.64
N GLY A 41 7.37 -28.04 30.47
CA GLY A 41 8.43 -27.62 29.54
C GLY A 41 7.98 -27.35 28.09
N GLU A 42 6.75 -27.67 27.69
CA GLU A 42 6.26 -27.37 26.33
C GLU A 42 5.75 -25.94 26.17
N GLY A 43 5.07 -25.42 27.19
CA GLY A 43 4.54 -24.06 27.17
C GLY A 43 3.89 -23.68 28.49
N SER A 44 3.76 -22.38 28.71
CA SER A 44 3.12 -21.79 29.89
C SER A 44 2.46 -20.47 29.53
N PRO A 45 1.40 -20.02 30.24
CA PRO A 45 0.80 -18.71 29.98
C PRO A 45 1.85 -17.60 30.10
N GLY A 46 2.00 -16.79 29.07
CA GLY A 46 2.90 -15.63 29.10
C GLY A 46 2.69 -14.71 27.91
N GLU A 47 2.67 -13.40 28.16
CA GLU A 47 2.45 -12.42 27.12
C GLU A 47 3.63 -12.32 26.14
N PHE A 48 3.31 -12.13 24.86
CA PHE A 48 4.26 -11.72 23.83
C PHE A 48 4.66 -10.28 24.11
N ASN A 49 5.94 -10.09 24.44
CA ASN A 49 6.47 -8.81 24.88
C ASN A 49 7.96 -8.69 24.51
N PRO A 50 8.26 -8.44 23.22
CA PRO A 50 9.64 -8.29 22.78
C PRO A 50 10.26 -7.03 23.41
N PRO A 51 11.60 -7.02 23.63
CA PRO A 51 12.29 -5.80 24.06
C PRO A 51 12.03 -4.64 23.09
N PRO A 52 11.93 -3.38 23.58
CA PRO A 52 11.75 -2.24 22.70
C PRO A 52 12.96 -2.12 21.75
N TRP A 53 12.67 -1.93 20.46
CA TRP A 53 13.74 -1.82 19.47
C TRP A 53 14.59 -0.57 19.72
N SER A 54 15.89 -0.78 19.80
CA SER A 54 16.92 0.26 19.77
C SER A 54 18.23 -0.36 19.27
N PRO A 55 19.16 0.41 18.68
CA PRO A 55 20.45 -0.13 18.24
C PRO A 55 21.21 -0.87 19.35
N ALA A 56 21.13 -0.39 20.59
CA ALA A 56 21.76 -1.01 21.75
C ALA A 56 21.12 -2.36 22.16
N LYS A 57 19.85 -2.59 21.83
CA LYS A 57 19.08 -3.80 22.15
C LYS A 57 18.82 -4.70 20.93
N ALA A 58 19.46 -4.43 19.79
CA ALA A 58 19.22 -5.19 18.57
C ALA A 58 19.48 -6.69 18.78
N LYS A 59 20.51 -7.04 19.56
CA LYS A 59 20.82 -8.42 19.93
C LYS A 59 19.72 -9.04 20.81
N ASP A 60 19.27 -8.35 21.86
CA ASP A 60 18.20 -8.83 22.73
C ASP A 60 16.90 -9.12 21.95
N VAL A 61 16.55 -8.23 21.02
CA VAL A 61 15.40 -8.42 20.13
C VAL A 61 15.61 -9.63 19.23
N GLN A 62 16.80 -9.80 18.65
CA GLN A 62 17.11 -10.97 17.82
C GLN A 62 17.03 -12.28 18.60
N GLU A 63 17.56 -12.32 19.82
CA GLU A 63 17.52 -13.50 20.70
C GLU A 63 16.09 -13.84 21.13
N TYR A 64 15.28 -12.83 21.47
CA TYR A 64 13.86 -13.02 21.75
C TYR A 64 13.12 -13.59 20.54
N MET A 65 13.32 -12.99 19.38
CA MET A 65 12.65 -13.41 18.15
C MET A 65 13.15 -14.77 17.61
N ALA A 66 14.35 -15.22 18.01
CA ALA A 66 14.83 -16.56 17.72
C ALA A 66 14.01 -17.66 18.43
N GLN A 67 13.27 -17.31 19.50
CA GLN A 67 12.33 -18.18 20.22
C GLN A 67 10.87 -17.78 19.98
N ALA A 68 10.58 -17.10 18.86
CA ALA A 68 9.25 -16.58 18.57
C ALA A 68 8.16 -17.66 18.59
N ASP A 69 8.47 -18.89 18.19
CA ASP A 69 7.54 -20.04 18.23
C ASP A 69 7.08 -20.35 19.66
N GLN A 70 8.00 -20.37 20.64
CA GLN A 70 7.70 -20.55 22.05
C GLN A 70 6.90 -19.37 22.60
N HIS A 71 7.29 -18.15 22.27
CA HIS A 71 6.58 -16.95 22.72
C HIS A 71 5.14 -16.89 22.15
N CYS A 72 4.94 -17.31 20.90
CA CYS A 72 3.61 -17.43 20.30
C CYS A 72 2.75 -18.47 21.00
N PHE A 73 3.32 -19.64 21.34
CA PHE A 73 2.58 -20.67 22.07
C PHE A 73 2.21 -20.21 23.48
N ASN A 74 3.14 -19.56 24.18
CA ASN A 74 2.87 -19.00 25.51
C ASN A 74 1.79 -17.90 25.48
N GLN A 75 1.82 -17.03 24.46
CA GLN A 75 0.80 -16.00 24.25
C GLN A 75 -0.56 -16.62 23.95
N ALA A 76 -0.62 -17.70 23.15
CA ALA A 76 -1.87 -18.38 22.87
C ALA A 76 -2.47 -19.05 24.12
N ILE A 77 -1.64 -19.66 24.98
CA ILE A 77 -2.12 -20.22 26.27
C ILE A 77 -2.65 -19.11 27.18
N PHE A 78 -1.96 -17.97 27.24
CA PHE A 78 -2.40 -16.79 27.98
C PHE A 78 -3.74 -16.25 27.46
N ASP A 79 -3.86 -16.10 26.13
CA ASP A 79 -5.11 -15.67 25.49
C ASP A 79 -6.23 -16.68 25.77
N LEU A 80 -6.00 -17.99 25.68
CA LEU A 80 -7.00 -19.00 25.99
C LEU A 80 -7.55 -18.86 27.41
N GLN A 81 -6.65 -18.76 28.40
CA GLN A 81 -7.03 -18.59 29.80
C GLN A 81 -7.81 -17.29 30.01
N ASN A 82 -7.33 -16.19 29.43
CA ASN A 82 -7.95 -14.89 29.57
C ASN A 82 -9.30 -14.79 28.86
N MET A 83 -9.44 -15.35 27.66
CA MET A 83 -10.70 -15.37 26.93
C MET A 83 -11.72 -16.23 27.69
N PHE A 84 -11.32 -17.40 28.19
CA PHE A 84 -12.20 -18.20 29.06
C PHE A 84 -12.63 -17.43 30.30
N LYS A 85 -11.70 -16.71 30.95
CA LYS A 85 -12.04 -15.86 32.10
C LYS A 85 -13.02 -14.74 31.74
N LYS A 86 -12.87 -14.10 30.58
CA LYS A 86 -13.79 -13.06 30.10
C LYS A 86 -15.16 -13.63 29.70
N MET A 87 -15.21 -14.84 29.14
CA MET A 87 -16.45 -15.52 28.73
C MET A 87 -17.23 -16.10 29.93
N TYR A 88 -16.52 -16.69 30.89
CA TYR A 88 -17.08 -17.42 32.05
C TYR A 88 -17.23 -16.55 33.31
N GLY A 89 -16.36 -15.54 33.48
CA GLY A 89 -16.28 -14.69 34.67
C GLY A 89 -15.34 -15.20 35.77
N LYS A 90 -14.82 -16.42 35.68
CA LYS A 90 -13.79 -16.95 36.60
C LYS A 90 -12.61 -17.55 35.82
N GLU A 91 -11.49 -17.65 36.49
CA GLU A 91 -10.28 -18.19 35.89
C GLU A 91 -10.35 -19.71 35.75
N ILE A 92 -9.98 -20.22 34.55
CA ILE A 92 -9.76 -21.64 34.31
C ILE A 92 -8.28 -21.93 34.56
N PRO A 93 -7.92 -22.88 35.44
CA PRO A 93 -6.53 -23.13 35.78
C PRO A 93 -5.78 -23.77 34.61
N VAL A 94 -4.53 -23.34 34.42
CA VAL A 94 -3.57 -23.98 33.52
C VAL A 94 -2.66 -24.88 34.36
N LYS A 95 -2.68 -26.19 34.08
CA LYS A 95 -1.91 -27.22 34.80
C LYS A 95 -0.78 -27.73 33.91
N LEU A 96 0.45 -27.59 34.40
CA LEU A 96 1.61 -28.24 33.82
C LEU A 96 1.71 -29.64 34.41
N VAL A 97 1.71 -30.67 33.56
CA VAL A 97 1.68 -32.08 33.97
C VAL A 97 2.76 -32.88 33.26
N LYS A 98 3.14 -34.03 33.81
CA LYS A 98 4.16 -34.90 33.20
C LYS A 98 3.61 -35.72 32.05
N ASP A 99 2.40 -36.27 32.22
CA ASP A 99 1.74 -37.12 31.25
C ASP A 99 0.19 -37.08 31.42
N THR A 100 -0.51 -37.85 30.59
CA THR A 100 -1.98 -37.87 30.55
C THR A 100 -2.64 -38.47 31.80
N SER A 101 -1.91 -39.16 32.69
CA SER A 101 -2.47 -39.76 33.91
C SER A 101 -2.93 -38.72 34.95
N GLU A 102 -2.37 -37.51 34.89
CA GLU A 102 -2.71 -36.37 35.73
C GLU A 102 -3.92 -35.57 35.22
N VAL A 103 -4.38 -35.87 34.00
CA VAL A 103 -5.53 -35.20 33.41
C VAL A 103 -6.82 -35.61 34.11
N ARG A 104 -7.71 -34.63 34.34
CA ARG A 104 -9.05 -34.82 34.90
C ARG A 104 -10.05 -34.11 34.00
N PHE A 105 -11.15 -34.79 33.70
CA PHE A 105 -12.21 -34.27 32.85
C PHE A 105 -13.19 -33.38 33.65
N PRO A 106 -13.82 -32.36 33.01
CA PRO A 106 -13.62 -31.94 31.62
C PRO A 106 -12.27 -31.22 31.41
N ALA A 107 -11.71 -31.26 30.19
CA ALA A 107 -10.35 -30.76 29.95
C ALA A 107 -10.12 -30.10 28.57
N VAL A 108 -9.16 -29.18 28.52
CA VAL A 108 -8.50 -28.76 27.27
C VAL A 108 -7.08 -29.33 27.28
N ILE A 109 -6.71 -30.08 26.24
CA ILE A 109 -5.42 -30.76 26.14
C ILE A 109 -4.59 -30.11 25.05
N LEU A 110 -3.40 -29.62 25.38
CA LEU A 110 -2.53 -28.91 24.45
C LEU A 110 -1.23 -29.69 24.18
N GLY A 111 -0.73 -29.56 22.96
CA GLY A 111 0.61 -30.05 22.60
C GLY A 111 0.70 -31.56 22.51
N SER A 112 1.84 -32.12 22.90
CA SER A 112 2.09 -33.55 22.72
C SER A 112 1.16 -34.45 23.52
N LEU A 113 0.58 -33.95 24.63
CA LEU A 113 -0.40 -34.69 25.43
C LEU A 113 -1.60 -35.13 24.57
N ALA A 114 -1.98 -34.35 23.56
CA ALA A 114 -3.08 -34.67 22.67
C ALA A 114 -2.79 -35.90 21.78
N ALA A 115 -1.53 -36.26 21.56
CA ALA A 115 -1.13 -37.43 20.77
C ALA A 115 -1.11 -38.73 21.60
N GLU A 116 -1.03 -38.63 22.92
CA GLU A 116 -0.90 -39.79 23.81
C GLU A 116 -2.25 -40.42 24.15
N ALA A 117 -2.22 -41.68 24.58
CA ALA A 117 -3.42 -42.31 25.17
C ALA A 117 -3.85 -41.54 26.44
N PRO A 118 -5.16 -41.36 26.69
CA PRO A 118 -6.29 -41.92 25.95
C PRO A 118 -6.70 -41.12 24.71
N PHE A 119 -6.11 -39.96 24.42
CA PHE A 119 -6.51 -39.07 23.32
C PHE A 119 -6.17 -39.64 21.94
N GLY A 120 -4.92 -40.08 21.75
CA GLY A 120 -4.47 -40.78 20.55
C GLY A 120 -4.57 -39.94 19.27
N GLY A 121 -4.37 -38.63 19.38
CA GLY A 121 -4.39 -37.71 18.23
C GLY A 121 -3.27 -38.01 17.24
N THR A 122 -3.59 -37.90 15.96
CA THR A 122 -2.63 -38.04 14.86
C THR A 122 -2.78 -36.89 13.88
N LEU A 123 -1.70 -36.57 13.18
CA LEU A 123 -1.67 -35.62 12.07
C LEU A 123 -1.47 -36.39 10.77
N LYS A 124 -2.14 -35.94 9.70
CA LYS A 124 -1.81 -36.36 8.34
C LYS A 124 -0.38 -35.96 8.01
N ASP A 125 0.21 -36.69 7.07
CA ASP A 125 1.57 -36.44 6.58
C ASP A 125 1.82 -34.97 6.17
N GLU A 126 0.88 -34.36 5.44
CA GLU A 126 0.98 -32.97 4.99
C GLU A 126 1.02 -31.98 6.16
N THR A 127 0.19 -32.21 7.18
CA THR A 127 0.11 -31.37 8.39
C THR A 127 1.35 -31.56 9.26
N ALA A 128 1.77 -32.81 9.47
CA ALA A 128 2.96 -33.15 10.25
C ALA A 128 4.25 -32.58 9.64
N LYS A 129 4.30 -32.46 8.30
CA LYS A 129 5.44 -31.93 7.53
C LYS A 129 5.28 -30.44 7.18
N SER A 130 4.34 -29.73 7.80
CA SER A 130 4.18 -28.28 7.64
C SER A 130 5.53 -27.58 7.87
N LYS A 131 6.02 -26.83 6.88
CA LYS A 131 7.43 -26.36 6.79
C LYS A 131 7.98 -25.72 8.08
N TYR A 132 7.17 -24.93 8.76
CA TYR A 132 7.54 -24.24 10.01
C TYR A 132 6.76 -24.73 11.24
N GLY A 133 6.16 -25.92 11.18
CA GLY A 133 5.37 -26.48 12.29
C GLY A 133 4.08 -25.71 12.58
N GLU A 134 3.45 -25.14 11.55
CA GLU A 134 2.25 -24.29 11.63
C GLU A 134 0.95 -25.08 11.51
N GLY A 135 0.99 -26.27 10.89
CA GLY A 135 -0.16 -27.15 10.75
C GLY A 135 -0.63 -27.71 12.09
N PHE A 136 -1.94 -27.89 12.25
CA PHE A 136 -2.54 -28.38 13.49
C PHE A 136 -3.80 -29.21 13.26
N ARG A 137 -4.20 -29.94 14.30
CA ARG A 137 -5.49 -30.59 14.44
C ARG A 137 -6.15 -30.19 15.75
N VAL A 138 -7.43 -29.81 15.69
CA VAL A 138 -8.29 -29.62 16.86
C VAL A 138 -9.38 -30.68 16.81
N PHE A 139 -9.51 -31.46 17.88
CA PHE A 139 -10.50 -32.52 17.93
C PHE A 139 -11.09 -32.72 19.33
N THR A 140 -12.36 -33.06 19.39
CA THR A 140 -13.06 -33.49 20.61
C THR A 140 -12.91 -34.99 20.81
N LYS A 141 -12.78 -35.42 22.07
CA LYS A 141 -12.84 -36.82 22.47
C LYS A 141 -13.29 -36.91 23.92
N ASP A 142 -14.32 -37.71 24.19
CA ASP A 142 -14.96 -37.82 25.50
C ASP A 142 -15.35 -36.42 26.04
N LYS A 143 -14.86 -36.04 27.22
CA LYS A 143 -15.06 -34.71 27.82
C LYS A 143 -13.82 -33.83 27.69
N ALA A 144 -13.08 -33.95 26.58
CA ALA A 144 -11.94 -33.11 26.28
C ALA A 144 -11.96 -32.57 24.86
N VAL A 145 -11.37 -31.38 24.70
CA VAL A 145 -10.92 -30.85 23.41
C VAL A 145 -9.40 -30.86 23.37
N CYS A 146 -8.85 -31.42 22.32
CA CYS A 146 -7.44 -31.69 22.13
C CYS A 146 -6.91 -30.84 20.98
N ILE A 147 -5.74 -30.23 21.19
CA ILE A 147 -5.04 -29.38 20.22
C ILE A 147 -3.66 -29.95 20.00
N LEU A 148 -3.43 -30.47 18.80
CA LEU A 148 -2.19 -31.11 18.38
C LEU A 148 -1.60 -30.33 17.20
N GLY A 149 -0.51 -29.61 17.43
CA GLY A 149 0.28 -28.95 16.40
C GLY A 149 1.42 -29.81 15.89
N SER A 150 1.79 -29.62 14.63
CA SER A 150 3.05 -30.14 14.05
C SER A 150 4.30 -29.47 14.66
N GLY A 151 4.12 -28.32 15.31
CA GLY A 151 5.09 -27.59 16.11
C GLY A 151 4.40 -26.58 17.02
N ARG A 152 5.18 -25.70 17.66
CA ARG A 152 4.65 -24.70 18.62
C ARG A 152 3.73 -23.68 17.97
N TYR A 153 4.01 -23.25 16.73
CA TYR A 153 3.08 -22.41 15.98
C TYR A 153 1.75 -23.11 15.74
N GLY A 154 1.75 -24.39 15.35
CA GLY A 154 0.54 -25.18 15.18
C GLY A 154 -0.26 -25.32 16.48
N ASN A 155 0.40 -25.54 17.62
CA ASN A 155 -0.28 -25.55 18.92
C ASN A 155 -0.95 -24.19 19.21
N ALA A 156 -0.24 -23.08 18.96
CA ALA A 156 -0.77 -21.74 19.13
C ALA A 156 -1.98 -21.47 18.22
N TYR A 157 -1.87 -21.81 16.93
CA TYR A 157 -2.91 -21.55 15.94
C TYR A 157 -4.15 -22.44 16.15
N GLY A 158 -3.96 -23.67 16.63
CA GLY A 158 -5.06 -24.54 17.05
C GLY A 158 -5.83 -24.00 18.25
N ILE A 159 -5.16 -23.32 19.20
CA ILE A 159 -5.84 -22.59 20.29
C ILE A 159 -6.74 -21.49 19.72
N TYR A 160 -6.25 -20.70 18.76
CA TYR A 160 -7.07 -19.67 18.14
C TYR A 160 -8.22 -20.24 17.29
N GLU A 161 -8.06 -21.44 16.69
CA GLU A 161 -9.18 -22.17 16.06
C GLU A 161 -10.27 -22.54 17.08
N LEU A 162 -9.90 -23.06 18.25
CA LEU A 162 -10.86 -23.34 19.32
C LEU A 162 -11.60 -22.06 19.74
N LEU A 163 -10.85 -20.98 20.01
CA LEU A 163 -11.42 -19.68 20.37
C LEU A 163 -12.37 -19.15 19.29
N ASN A 164 -11.99 -19.23 18.00
CA ASN A 164 -12.85 -18.84 16.88
C ASN A 164 -14.15 -19.64 16.82
N ARG A 165 -14.11 -20.95 17.06
CA ARG A 165 -15.32 -21.80 17.12
C ARG A 165 -16.20 -21.52 18.32
N MET A 166 -15.63 -21.01 19.41
CA MET A 166 -16.36 -20.54 20.58
C MET A 166 -16.88 -19.11 20.42
N GLY A 167 -16.70 -18.49 19.25
CA GLY A 167 -17.21 -17.17 18.89
C GLY A 167 -16.28 -16.01 19.23
N VAL A 168 -15.05 -16.28 19.71
CA VAL A 168 -14.04 -15.27 19.97
C VAL A 168 -13.32 -14.88 18.67
N ASP A 169 -13.12 -13.59 18.43
CA ASP A 169 -12.34 -13.13 17.27
C ASP A 169 -11.57 -11.84 17.54
N PHE A 170 -10.61 -11.54 16.66
CA PHE A 170 -9.68 -10.43 16.79
C PHE A 170 -9.62 -9.65 15.47
N LEU A 171 -10.52 -8.66 15.34
CA LEU A 171 -10.81 -7.96 14.10
C LEU A 171 -9.65 -7.07 13.64
N PHE A 172 -9.03 -6.35 14.57
CA PHE A 172 -7.89 -5.46 14.34
C PHE A 172 -7.09 -5.30 15.65
N PRO A 173 -5.89 -4.68 15.64
CA PRO A 173 -5.06 -4.54 16.83
C PRO A 173 -5.73 -3.78 17.99
N GLY A 174 -5.50 -4.26 19.22
CA GLY A 174 -5.97 -3.65 20.46
C GLY A 174 -7.34 -4.12 20.95
N GLU A 175 -7.73 -3.69 22.16
CA GLU A 175 -8.94 -4.19 22.87
C GLU A 175 -10.24 -3.93 22.11
N LEU A 176 -10.35 -2.82 21.38
CA LEU A 176 -11.54 -2.51 20.59
C LEU A 176 -11.76 -3.52 19.45
N GLY A 177 -10.70 -4.21 19.00
CA GLY A 177 -10.78 -5.27 17.99
C GLY A 177 -11.19 -6.64 18.56
N GLU A 178 -11.27 -6.80 19.88
CA GLU A 178 -11.66 -8.08 20.51
C GLU A 178 -13.18 -8.29 20.46
N VAL A 179 -13.61 -9.46 20.00
CA VAL A 179 -14.99 -9.92 20.02
C VAL A 179 -15.07 -11.13 20.93
N ILE A 180 -15.78 -11.00 22.05
CA ILE A 180 -15.80 -12.02 23.10
C ILE A 180 -17.25 -12.23 23.53
N PRO A 181 -17.87 -13.37 23.20
CA PRO A 181 -19.23 -13.66 23.62
C PRO A 181 -19.29 -14.05 25.11
N SER A 182 -20.44 -13.86 25.74
CA SER A 182 -20.69 -14.46 27.06
C SER A 182 -20.95 -15.96 26.91
N ASN A 183 -20.34 -16.79 27.75
CA ASN A 183 -20.56 -18.24 27.77
C ASN A 183 -20.38 -18.77 29.19
N GLN A 184 -21.47 -18.80 29.96
CA GLN A 184 -21.45 -19.11 31.40
C GLN A 184 -21.04 -20.55 31.74
N ASN A 185 -21.07 -21.47 30.77
CA ASN A 185 -20.71 -22.87 31.01
C ASN A 185 -19.44 -23.32 30.23
N LEU A 186 -18.83 -22.41 29.47
CA LEU A 186 -17.78 -22.73 28.50
C LEU A 186 -18.11 -23.99 27.69
N ALA A 187 -19.29 -23.96 27.05
CA ALA A 187 -19.75 -25.02 26.17
C ALA A 187 -18.77 -25.21 25.01
N ILE A 188 -18.18 -26.40 24.91
CA ILE A 188 -17.23 -26.76 23.85
C ILE A 188 -18.01 -27.42 22.71
N PRO A 189 -17.97 -26.86 21.48
CA PRO A 189 -18.63 -27.46 20.33
C PRO A 189 -17.97 -28.79 19.93
N ASP A 190 -18.66 -29.61 19.14
CA ASP A 190 -17.99 -30.72 18.47
C ASP A 190 -17.02 -30.18 17.41
N ILE A 191 -15.76 -30.62 17.47
CA ILE A 191 -14.71 -30.16 16.58
C ILE A 191 -13.96 -31.37 16.07
N GLN A 192 -13.82 -31.48 14.76
CA GLN A 192 -12.91 -32.40 14.10
C GLN A 192 -12.33 -31.65 12.88
N THR A 193 -11.23 -30.93 13.09
CA THR A 193 -10.60 -30.13 12.03
C THR A 193 -9.09 -30.28 12.05
N GLU A 194 -8.50 -30.29 10.86
CA GLU A 194 -7.06 -30.35 10.65
C GLU A 194 -6.73 -29.37 9.52
N GLN A 195 -5.77 -28.48 9.77
CA GLN A 195 -5.52 -27.32 8.92
C GLN A 195 -4.02 -27.07 8.72
N ILE A 196 -3.68 -26.58 7.53
CA ILE A 196 -2.38 -26.02 7.16
C ILE A 196 -2.62 -24.68 6.44
N PRO A 197 -1.67 -23.73 6.50
CA PRO A 197 -1.82 -22.46 5.79
C PRO A 197 -1.72 -22.64 4.27
N SER A 198 -2.50 -21.86 3.52
CA SER A 198 -2.43 -21.80 2.04
C SER A 198 -1.13 -21.14 1.58
N PHE A 199 -0.70 -20.07 2.26
CA PHE A 199 0.53 -19.35 1.93
C PHE A 199 1.62 -19.59 2.97
N VAL A 200 2.85 -19.81 2.50
CA VAL A 200 4.03 -20.08 3.33
C VAL A 200 4.57 -18.80 3.98
N ILE A 201 4.42 -17.66 3.31
CA ILE A 201 4.85 -16.34 3.78
C ILE A 201 3.62 -15.54 4.22
N ARG A 202 3.53 -15.21 5.50
CA ARG A 202 2.42 -14.43 6.07
C ARG A 202 2.97 -13.37 7.02
N LYS A 203 3.47 -12.27 6.46
CA LYS A 203 4.27 -11.26 7.17
C LYS A 203 3.78 -9.83 6.93
N PRO A 204 2.53 -9.48 7.23
CA PRO A 204 2.20 -8.09 7.41
C PRO A 204 3.11 -7.50 8.50
N TRP A 205 3.37 -6.22 8.44
CA TRP A 205 4.17 -5.53 9.43
C TRP A 205 3.79 -4.07 9.40
N ALA A 206 3.69 -3.46 10.58
CA ALA A 206 3.57 -2.02 10.59
C ALA A 206 4.93 -1.35 10.52
N THR A 207 4.93 -0.21 9.81
CA THR A 207 6.01 0.77 9.48
C THR A 207 6.39 0.67 8.01
N GLY A 208 6.53 1.75 7.24
CA GLY A 208 7.80 1.95 6.51
C GLY A 208 8.48 3.28 6.81
N TRP A 209 7.75 4.27 7.33
CA TRP A 209 8.27 5.61 7.64
C TRP A 209 7.62 6.28 8.87
N ILE A 210 6.50 5.74 9.38
CA ILE A 210 5.85 6.23 10.61
C ILE A 210 6.45 5.51 11.82
N LYS A 211 6.95 6.26 12.81
CA LYS A 211 7.33 5.69 14.11
C LYS A 211 6.10 5.21 14.86
N ALA A 212 6.09 3.92 15.22
CA ALA A 212 5.07 3.37 16.12
C ALA A 212 5.02 4.18 17.43
N LYS A 213 3.82 4.55 17.87
CA LYS A 213 3.57 5.23 19.16
C LYS A 213 3.31 4.17 20.23
N LYS A 214 3.99 4.28 21.38
CA LYS A 214 3.73 3.46 22.58
C LYS A 214 3.74 1.94 22.28
N ASN A 215 2.60 1.26 22.46
CA ASN A 215 2.46 -0.20 22.37
C ASN A 215 2.00 -0.70 21.01
N GLU A 216 1.81 0.19 20.04
CA GLU A 216 1.34 -0.13 18.68
C GLU A 216 2.03 -1.38 18.11
N GLY A 217 3.37 -1.39 18.08
CA GLY A 217 4.13 -2.52 17.52
C GLY A 217 3.87 -3.86 18.23
N ARG A 218 3.62 -3.85 19.54
CA ARG A 218 3.23 -5.05 20.31
C ARG A 218 1.81 -5.45 19.95
N ASP A 219 0.87 -4.51 19.90
CA ASP A 219 -0.54 -4.80 19.63
C ASP A 219 -0.73 -5.42 18.25
N ILE A 220 0.06 -4.99 17.25
CA ILE A 220 0.10 -5.66 15.95
C ILE A 220 0.69 -7.06 16.03
N ALA A 221 1.81 -7.25 16.72
CA ALA A 221 2.39 -8.59 16.85
C ALA A 221 1.41 -9.56 17.54
N VAL A 222 0.71 -9.12 18.58
CA VAL A 222 -0.32 -9.91 19.25
C VAL A 222 -1.50 -10.18 18.32
N TRP A 223 -1.98 -9.19 17.56
CA TRP A 223 -3.03 -9.38 16.55
C TRP A 223 -2.62 -10.36 15.44
N GLN A 224 -1.35 -10.34 15.03
CA GLN A 224 -0.79 -11.29 14.06
C GLN A 224 -0.84 -12.72 14.59
N ILE A 225 -0.37 -12.95 15.82
CA ILE A 225 -0.40 -14.27 16.47
C ILE A 225 -1.84 -14.78 16.52
N ARG A 226 -2.77 -13.94 16.99
CA ARG A 226 -4.21 -14.21 17.10
C ARG A 226 -4.89 -14.53 15.76
N ASN A 227 -4.33 -14.05 14.65
CA ASN A 227 -4.82 -14.30 13.30
C ASN A 227 -3.94 -15.27 12.48
N ARG A 228 -3.09 -16.06 13.14
CA ARG A 228 -2.25 -17.11 12.51
C ARG A 228 -1.22 -16.59 11.50
N ILE A 229 -0.72 -15.40 11.79
CA ILE A 229 0.28 -14.68 11.02
C ILE A 229 1.65 -14.81 11.70
N GLN A 230 2.72 -14.78 10.91
CA GLN A 230 4.08 -14.91 11.41
C GLN A 230 4.58 -13.57 11.97
N VAL A 231 5.02 -13.57 13.24
CA VAL A 231 5.64 -12.40 13.87
C VAL A 231 7.16 -12.33 13.62
N TYR A 232 7.80 -13.46 13.33
CA TYR A 232 9.24 -13.51 13.08
C TYR A 232 9.56 -13.36 11.60
N ARG A 233 10.08 -12.18 11.23
CA ARG A 233 10.39 -11.88 9.82
C ARG A 233 11.47 -12.78 9.21
N ASN A 234 12.36 -13.38 9.99
CA ASN A 234 13.41 -14.27 9.45
C ASN A 234 13.00 -15.74 9.42
N LEU A 235 11.75 -16.09 9.76
CA LEU A 235 11.28 -17.47 9.72
C LEU A 235 11.43 -18.10 8.32
N THR A 236 11.27 -17.27 7.28
CA THR A 236 11.29 -17.71 5.87
C THR A 236 12.49 -17.14 5.10
N ILE A 237 13.68 -17.14 5.71
CA ILE A 237 14.90 -16.53 5.16
C ILE A 237 15.32 -17.08 3.79
N GLU A 238 14.93 -18.32 3.47
CA GLU A 238 15.09 -18.95 2.16
C GLU A 238 14.28 -18.27 1.04
N TYR A 239 13.44 -17.28 1.37
CA TYR A 239 12.67 -16.46 0.43
C TYR A 239 12.89 -14.95 0.64
N ALA A 240 13.89 -14.51 1.40
CA ALA A 240 14.15 -13.07 1.65
C ALA A 240 14.71 -12.34 0.41
N ALA A 241 13.86 -12.11 -0.60
CA ALA A 241 14.26 -11.69 -1.94
C ALA A 241 14.32 -10.16 -2.14
N GLY A 242 13.59 -9.34 -1.39
CA GLY A 242 13.58 -7.89 -1.61
C GLY A 242 14.58 -7.10 -0.77
N GLY A 243 14.53 -5.78 -0.91
CA GLY A 243 15.36 -4.80 -0.21
C GLY A 243 16.28 -3.99 -1.13
N HIS A 244 16.49 -2.72 -0.78
CA HIS A 244 17.37 -1.79 -1.49
C HIS A 244 18.83 -1.94 -1.05
N VAL A 245 19.48 -3.03 -1.49
CA VAL A 245 20.80 -3.41 -0.99
C VAL A 245 21.91 -2.46 -1.43
N TRP A 246 21.76 -1.82 -2.60
CA TRP A 246 22.83 -0.95 -3.10
C TRP A 246 23.09 0.28 -2.23
N ASP A 247 22.11 0.70 -1.42
CA ASP A 247 22.28 1.77 -0.44
C ASP A 247 23.47 1.53 0.50
N LYS A 248 23.72 0.27 0.85
CA LYS A 248 24.82 -0.13 1.74
C LYS A 248 26.20 0.14 1.13
N PHE A 249 26.33 0.17 -0.21
CA PHE A 249 27.62 0.38 -0.87
C PHE A 249 28.09 1.84 -0.87
N ARG A 250 27.31 2.74 -0.25
CA ARG A 250 27.71 4.12 0.05
C ARG A 250 28.51 4.23 1.35
N ASP A 251 28.45 3.20 2.19
CA ASP A 251 29.16 3.18 3.47
C ASP A 251 30.68 3.21 3.26
N LYS A 252 31.38 3.87 4.20
CA LYS A 252 32.84 4.01 4.17
C LYS A 252 33.56 2.65 4.04
N LYS A 253 32.96 1.56 4.52
CA LYS A 253 33.54 0.21 4.44
C LYS A 253 33.78 -0.27 3.00
N TYR A 254 33.06 0.29 2.01
CA TYR A 254 33.21 -0.07 0.61
C TYR A 254 34.03 0.96 -0.21
N ASN A 255 34.56 2.02 0.41
CA ASN A 255 35.32 3.07 -0.30
C ASN A 255 36.49 2.52 -1.12
N LYS A 256 37.17 1.47 -0.63
CA LYS A 256 38.30 0.84 -1.33
C LYS A 256 37.96 0.44 -2.77
N TYR A 257 36.73 0.00 -3.05
CA TYR A 257 36.32 -0.39 -4.39
C TYR A 257 36.23 0.84 -5.30
N TYR A 258 35.64 1.94 -4.83
CA TYR A 258 35.51 3.17 -5.62
C TYR A 258 36.81 3.95 -5.77
N GLU A 259 37.76 3.82 -4.83
CA GLU A 259 39.09 4.42 -4.94
C GLU A 259 39.94 3.71 -6.01
N GLN A 260 39.80 2.39 -6.12
CA GLN A 260 40.51 1.58 -7.11
C GLN A 260 39.80 1.58 -8.47
N HIS A 261 38.46 1.60 -8.45
CA HIS A 261 37.57 1.46 -9.60
C HIS A 261 36.43 2.49 -9.51
N PRO A 262 36.71 3.77 -9.80
CA PRO A 262 35.71 4.84 -9.70
C PRO A 262 34.51 4.66 -10.65
N ASP A 263 34.68 3.86 -11.71
CA ASP A 263 33.68 3.46 -12.70
C ASP A 263 32.66 2.42 -12.19
N ILE A 264 32.75 1.99 -10.92
CA ILE A 264 31.66 1.30 -10.22
C ILE A 264 30.50 2.26 -9.95
N ALA A 265 30.77 3.55 -9.76
CA ALA A 265 29.72 4.55 -9.60
C ALA A 265 28.89 4.67 -10.89
N SER A 266 27.57 4.83 -10.75
CA SER A 266 26.69 5.02 -11.90
C SER A 266 27.05 6.27 -12.70
N LEU A 267 27.25 6.11 -14.01
CA LEU A 267 27.44 7.23 -14.94
C LEU A 267 26.07 7.79 -15.33
N GLN A 268 25.79 9.05 -15.05
CA GLN A 268 24.54 9.72 -15.41
C GLN A 268 24.82 10.82 -16.44
N ILE A 269 23.98 10.91 -17.49
CA ILE A 269 24.02 12.03 -18.44
C ILE A 269 22.96 13.05 -18.00
N LEU A 270 23.41 14.28 -17.75
CA LEU A 270 22.56 15.40 -17.33
C LEU A 270 21.87 16.05 -18.53
N PRO A 271 20.78 16.82 -18.33
CA PRO A 271 20.04 17.46 -19.42
C PRO A 271 20.86 18.42 -20.30
N ASP A 272 21.97 18.97 -19.78
CA ASP A 272 22.90 19.82 -20.54
C ASP A 272 23.94 19.02 -21.34
N GLY A 273 23.85 17.69 -21.32
CA GLY A 273 24.78 16.77 -21.99
C GLY A 273 26.05 16.46 -21.20
N THR A 274 26.26 17.06 -20.02
CA THR A 274 27.40 16.74 -19.16
C THR A 274 27.20 15.43 -18.42
N THR A 275 28.28 14.82 -17.94
CA THR A 275 28.23 13.55 -17.21
C THR A 275 28.51 13.74 -15.73
N LYS A 276 27.79 13.00 -14.88
CA LYS A 276 27.98 12.94 -13.43
C LYS A 276 28.12 11.48 -12.98
N TYR A 277 29.10 11.19 -12.13
CA TYR A 277 29.16 9.92 -11.42
C TYR A 277 28.42 10.03 -10.09
N SER A 278 27.52 9.07 -9.82
CA SER A 278 26.75 9.00 -8.59
C SER A 278 26.92 7.64 -7.92
N ARG A 279 27.10 7.64 -6.60
CA ARG A 279 27.10 6.41 -5.78
C ARG A 279 25.70 6.01 -5.30
N TRP A 280 24.65 6.66 -5.78
CA TRP A 280 23.27 6.28 -5.44
C TRP A 280 22.91 4.91 -6.02
N GLN A 281 23.06 4.74 -7.33
CA GLN A 281 23.04 3.43 -7.98
C GLN A 281 24.46 2.96 -8.29
N ILE A 282 24.63 1.66 -8.56
CA ILE A 282 25.90 1.08 -9.02
C ILE A 282 25.86 0.81 -10.53
N ASN A 283 27.01 0.85 -11.19
CA ASN A 283 27.17 0.30 -12.53
C ASN A 283 27.27 -1.23 -12.43
N SER A 284 26.13 -1.92 -12.49
CA SER A 284 26.06 -3.38 -12.35
C SER A 284 26.60 -4.18 -13.53
N THR A 285 27.02 -3.53 -14.62
CA THR A 285 27.75 -4.19 -15.72
C THR A 285 29.26 -4.20 -15.49
N ASN A 286 29.76 -3.41 -14.53
CA ASN A 286 31.19 -3.36 -14.19
C ASN A 286 31.61 -4.63 -13.41
N PRO A 287 32.62 -5.40 -13.88
CA PRO A 287 33.12 -6.59 -13.18
C PRO A 287 33.54 -6.32 -11.73
N HIS A 288 34.05 -5.12 -11.41
CA HIS A 288 34.44 -4.77 -10.05
C HIS A 288 33.24 -4.51 -9.13
N ALA A 289 32.09 -4.12 -9.69
CA ALA A 289 30.84 -4.07 -8.93
C ALA A 289 30.35 -5.48 -8.60
N ILE A 290 30.49 -6.44 -9.51
CA ILE A 290 30.18 -7.86 -9.26
C ILE A 290 31.04 -8.42 -8.13
N GLU A 291 32.34 -8.14 -8.13
CA GLU A 291 33.24 -8.56 -7.03
C GLU A 291 32.85 -7.92 -5.69
N MET A 292 32.51 -6.63 -5.66
CA MET A 292 32.04 -5.95 -4.46
C MET A 292 30.78 -6.60 -3.88
N LEU A 293 29.80 -6.95 -4.72
CA LEU A 293 28.58 -7.63 -4.27
C LEU A 293 28.84 -9.08 -3.85
N ALA A 294 29.77 -9.77 -4.52
CA ALA A 294 30.18 -11.11 -4.13
C ALA A 294 30.82 -11.12 -2.72
N ASP A 295 31.66 -10.13 -2.41
CA ASP A 295 32.26 -9.99 -1.09
C ASP A 295 31.22 -9.66 -0.01
N TYR A 296 30.20 -8.86 -0.32
CA TYR A 296 29.06 -8.65 0.58
C TYR A 296 28.32 -9.95 0.89
N ILE A 297 28.13 -10.83 -0.10
CA ILE A 297 27.50 -12.15 0.12
C ILE A 297 28.39 -13.02 1.01
N ARG A 298 29.70 -13.08 0.77
CA ARG A 298 30.66 -13.80 1.63
C ARG A 298 30.64 -13.27 3.06
N GLU A 299 30.64 -11.94 3.23
CA GLU A 299 30.52 -11.26 4.53
C GLU A 299 29.21 -11.64 5.23
N THR A 300 28.10 -11.74 4.50
CA THR A 300 26.80 -12.13 5.04
C THR A 300 26.84 -13.56 5.58
N PHE A 301 27.43 -14.52 4.86
CA PHE A 301 27.61 -15.89 5.35
C PHE A 301 28.51 -15.93 6.60
N ALA A 302 29.63 -15.22 6.58
CA ALA A 302 30.56 -15.17 7.71
C ALA A 302 29.93 -14.55 8.96
N THR A 303 29.25 -13.40 8.81
CA THR A 303 28.64 -12.65 9.91
C THR A 303 27.52 -13.42 10.59
N ASN A 304 26.74 -14.17 9.81
CA ASN A 304 25.66 -15.01 10.36
C ASN A 304 26.10 -16.44 10.72
N ASN A 305 27.40 -16.76 10.55
CA ASN A 305 27.96 -18.09 10.74
C ASN A 305 27.17 -19.19 10.00
N TYR A 306 26.76 -18.89 8.76
CA TYR A 306 26.03 -19.85 7.94
C TYR A 306 26.98 -20.91 7.37
N PRO A 307 26.59 -22.20 7.40
CA PRO A 307 27.31 -23.21 6.64
C PRO A 307 27.18 -22.88 5.15
N LYS A 308 28.17 -23.28 4.35
CA LYS A 308 28.22 -22.92 2.91
C LYS A 308 27.02 -23.44 2.11
N ASP A 309 26.44 -24.56 2.54
CA ASP A 309 25.25 -25.19 1.95
C ASP A 309 23.93 -24.73 2.59
N LYS A 310 23.94 -23.63 3.38
CA LYS A 310 22.70 -23.06 3.92
C LYS A 310 21.74 -22.68 2.79
N ASP A 311 20.50 -23.18 2.86
CA ASP A 311 19.40 -22.66 2.03
C ASP A 311 19.00 -21.27 2.53
N VAL A 312 19.38 -20.24 1.75
CA VAL A 312 19.16 -18.83 2.07
C VAL A 312 18.98 -18.03 0.79
N THR A 313 18.07 -17.05 0.81
CA THR A 313 18.00 -16.02 -0.22
C THR A 313 18.67 -14.75 0.29
N ILE A 314 19.60 -14.20 -0.50
CA ILE A 314 20.22 -12.90 -0.22
C ILE A 314 19.78 -11.91 -1.30
N SER A 315 19.14 -10.83 -0.88
CA SER A 315 18.81 -9.74 -1.78
C SER A 315 20.05 -9.03 -2.30
N VAL A 316 20.00 -8.61 -3.56
CA VAL A 316 21.02 -7.81 -4.26
C VAL A 316 20.38 -6.66 -5.04
N GLY A 317 19.18 -6.26 -4.62
CA GLY A 317 18.34 -5.29 -5.32
C GLY A 317 18.93 -3.88 -5.41
N PRO A 318 18.55 -3.10 -6.45
CA PRO A 318 18.94 -1.70 -6.62
C PRO A 318 18.59 -0.80 -5.44
N ALA A 319 19.26 0.35 -5.35
CA ALA A 319 18.84 1.41 -4.42
C ALA A 319 17.46 1.94 -4.83
N ASP A 320 16.73 2.54 -3.90
CA ASP A 320 15.39 3.04 -4.20
C ASP A 320 15.42 4.11 -5.31
N GLY A 321 14.42 4.07 -6.18
CA GLY A 321 14.25 4.98 -7.31
C GLY A 321 15.22 4.83 -8.49
N ASP A 322 15.49 5.94 -9.17
CA ASP A 322 16.20 5.97 -10.46
C ASP A 322 17.71 6.32 -10.28
N GLY A 323 18.35 6.81 -11.33
CA GLY A 323 19.77 7.19 -11.36
C GLY A 323 20.69 6.06 -11.81
N PHE A 324 20.15 5.07 -12.52
CA PHE A 324 20.95 3.96 -13.01
C PHE A 324 22.03 4.41 -14.02
N SER A 325 23.13 3.66 -14.11
CA SER A 325 24.22 3.96 -15.07
C SER A 325 23.71 4.08 -16.51
N GLN A 326 24.37 4.89 -17.32
CA GLN A 326 24.09 5.17 -18.73
C GLN A 326 25.33 4.98 -19.61
N ASP A 327 26.32 4.20 -19.13
CA ASP A 327 27.46 3.79 -19.94
C ASP A 327 27.02 2.89 -21.11
N PRO A 328 27.84 2.75 -22.17
CA PRO A 328 27.45 2.02 -23.37
C PRO A 328 27.00 0.56 -23.14
N GLN A 329 27.61 -0.17 -22.19
CA GLN A 329 27.23 -1.57 -21.92
C GLN A 329 25.86 -1.63 -21.26
N THR A 330 25.65 -0.75 -20.29
CA THR A 330 24.36 -0.61 -19.63
C THR A 330 23.26 -0.22 -20.62
N MET A 331 23.52 0.75 -21.50
CA MET A 331 22.56 1.21 -22.50
C MET A 331 22.22 0.12 -23.53
N GLU A 332 23.19 -0.72 -23.90
CA GLU A 332 22.95 -1.86 -24.79
C GLU A 332 21.94 -2.86 -24.19
N LEU A 333 21.96 -3.11 -22.88
CA LEU A 333 21.00 -4.00 -22.24
C LEU A 333 19.57 -3.44 -22.27
N ARG A 334 19.42 -2.12 -22.08
CA ARG A 334 18.10 -1.47 -21.94
C ARG A 334 17.47 -1.02 -23.24
N ARG A 335 18.23 -0.91 -24.33
CA ARG A 335 17.76 -0.28 -25.59
C ARG A 335 16.54 -0.95 -26.24
N LEU A 336 16.21 -2.18 -25.87
CA LEU A 336 15.10 -2.93 -26.48
C LEU A 336 13.73 -2.52 -25.95
N ARG A 337 13.65 -1.95 -24.75
CA ARG A 337 12.36 -1.67 -24.11
C ARG A 337 12.41 -0.41 -23.25
N ARG A 338 11.36 0.40 -23.38
CA ARG A 338 10.96 1.41 -22.40
C ARG A 338 9.93 0.78 -21.48
N ASP A 339 9.98 1.09 -20.20
CA ASP A 339 8.90 0.70 -19.30
C ASP A 339 7.62 1.44 -19.73
N PRO A 340 6.52 0.73 -20.04
CA PRO A 340 5.31 1.36 -20.57
C PRO A 340 4.46 2.03 -19.49
N VAL A 341 4.84 1.96 -18.20
CA VAL A 341 4.15 2.62 -17.07
C VAL A 341 4.87 3.88 -16.62
N THR A 342 6.19 3.88 -16.53
CA THR A 342 6.96 5.09 -16.19
C THR A 342 7.33 5.90 -17.42
N GLY A 343 7.56 5.23 -18.57
CA GLY A 343 8.12 5.79 -19.79
C GLY A 343 9.64 5.87 -19.81
N ASP A 344 10.31 5.42 -18.74
CA ASP A 344 11.76 5.41 -18.61
C ASP A 344 12.38 4.15 -19.23
N TRP A 345 13.70 4.02 -19.13
CA TRP A 345 14.38 2.79 -19.55
C TRP A 345 13.96 1.62 -18.66
N ASP A 346 13.67 0.49 -19.29
CA ASP A 346 13.47 -0.75 -18.56
C ASP A 346 14.82 -1.31 -18.10
N ASN A 347 14.93 -1.55 -16.79
CA ASN A 347 16.13 -1.97 -16.10
C ASN A 347 16.08 -3.46 -15.69
N THR A 348 15.03 -4.23 -16.03
CA THR A 348 14.93 -5.63 -15.61
C THR A 348 16.11 -6.47 -16.09
N ASP A 349 16.45 -6.40 -17.39
CA ASP A 349 17.56 -7.18 -17.95
C ASP A 349 18.89 -6.87 -17.26
N LEU A 350 19.10 -5.62 -16.83
CA LEU A 350 20.28 -5.22 -16.08
C LEU A 350 20.38 -5.95 -14.73
N VAL A 351 19.29 -5.98 -13.97
CA VAL A 351 19.27 -6.58 -12.64
C VAL A 351 19.31 -8.12 -12.73
N VAL A 352 18.64 -8.70 -13.73
CA VAL A 352 18.73 -10.15 -13.99
C VAL A 352 20.15 -10.54 -14.40
N LYS A 353 20.81 -9.77 -15.27
CA LYS A 353 22.21 -10.02 -15.64
C LYS A 353 23.11 -9.99 -14.40
N LEU A 354 22.98 -8.99 -13.54
CA LEU A 354 23.72 -8.90 -12.27
C LEU A 354 23.56 -10.18 -11.44
N THR A 355 22.33 -10.67 -11.27
CA THR A 355 22.11 -11.91 -10.52
C THR A 355 22.74 -13.13 -11.19
N ASN A 356 22.67 -13.22 -12.53
CA ASN A 356 23.28 -14.32 -13.29
C ASN A 356 24.82 -14.33 -13.14
N ASP A 357 25.46 -13.17 -13.23
CA ASP A 357 26.91 -13.03 -13.04
C ASP A 357 27.33 -13.43 -11.61
N LEU A 358 26.56 -13.01 -10.61
CA LEU A 358 26.78 -13.39 -9.21
C LEU A 358 26.59 -14.90 -8.98
N PHE A 359 25.55 -15.50 -9.56
CA PHE A 359 25.33 -16.95 -9.47
C PHE A 359 26.48 -17.75 -10.09
N ALA A 360 26.93 -17.35 -11.29
CA ALA A 360 28.05 -18.00 -11.97
C ALA A 360 29.31 -18.02 -11.10
N LYS A 361 29.51 -16.97 -10.30
CA LYS A 361 30.65 -16.83 -9.40
C LYS A 361 30.48 -17.55 -8.07
N LEU A 362 29.29 -17.53 -7.47
CA LEU A 362 29.09 -17.90 -6.07
C LEU A 362 28.47 -19.28 -5.86
N LEU A 363 27.73 -19.84 -6.82
CA LEU A 363 27.17 -21.19 -6.66
C LEU A 363 28.22 -22.28 -6.42
N PRO A 364 29.43 -22.23 -7.01
CA PRO A 364 30.50 -23.17 -6.66
C PRO A 364 30.95 -23.08 -5.18
N GLU A 365 30.84 -21.90 -4.56
CA GLU A 365 31.19 -21.67 -3.15
C GLU A 365 30.00 -21.95 -2.19
N TYR A 366 28.78 -21.65 -2.64
CA TYR A 366 27.54 -21.69 -1.87
C TYR A 366 26.43 -22.39 -2.68
N PRO A 367 26.36 -23.73 -2.65
CA PRO A 367 25.55 -24.51 -3.60
C PRO A 367 24.03 -24.30 -3.49
N ASN A 368 23.54 -23.90 -2.31
CA ASN A 368 22.12 -23.67 -2.06
C ASN A 368 21.76 -22.16 -2.03
N LEU A 369 22.68 -21.30 -2.47
CA LEU A 369 22.43 -19.86 -2.53
C LEU A 369 21.32 -19.55 -3.52
N LYS A 370 20.36 -18.76 -3.05
CA LYS A 370 19.39 -18.03 -3.86
C LYS A 370 19.69 -16.54 -3.77
N LEU A 371 19.38 -15.83 -4.85
CA LEU A 371 19.48 -14.38 -4.89
C LEU A 371 18.09 -13.83 -5.19
N GLY A 372 17.85 -12.60 -4.77
CA GLY A 372 16.61 -11.91 -5.08
C GLY A 372 16.78 -10.41 -5.25
N PHE A 373 15.73 -9.81 -5.80
CA PHE A 373 15.54 -8.37 -5.83
C PHE A 373 14.03 -8.07 -5.86
N PHE A 374 13.66 -6.80 -5.67
CA PHE A 374 12.27 -6.38 -5.86
C PHE A 374 11.90 -6.33 -7.35
N SER A 375 10.77 -6.90 -7.75
CA SER A 375 10.14 -6.50 -9.01
C SER A 375 9.46 -5.14 -8.79
N TYR A 376 10.18 -4.07 -9.07
CA TYR A 376 9.86 -2.71 -8.61
C TYR A 376 10.23 -1.64 -9.64
N HIS A 377 9.46 -0.55 -9.66
CA HIS A 377 9.71 0.63 -10.51
C HIS A 377 10.04 0.25 -11.96
N THR A 378 11.18 0.70 -12.48
CA THR A 378 11.66 0.47 -13.85
C THR A 378 12.30 -0.89 -14.09
N TYR A 379 12.35 -1.77 -13.08
CA TYR A 379 12.85 -3.15 -13.20
C TYR A 379 11.79 -4.17 -12.75
N ALA A 380 10.52 -3.84 -12.98
CA ALA A 380 9.36 -4.63 -12.56
C ALA A 380 8.84 -5.63 -13.62
N ASN A 381 9.33 -5.56 -14.86
CA ASN A 381 8.83 -6.38 -15.97
C ASN A 381 9.57 -7.73 -16.05
N PHE A 382 9.12 -8.65 -16.93
CA PHE A 382 9.89 -9.85 -17.28
C PHE A 382 11.05 -9.51 -18.25
N PRO A 383 12.27 -10.08 -18.10
CA PRO A 383 13.43 -9.72 -18.93
C PRO A 383 13.23 -10.08 -20.40
N VAL A 384 13.81 -9.29 -21.31
CA VAL A 384 13.70 -9.51 -22.76
C VAL A 384 14.91 -10.27 -23.31
N ARG A 385 16.10 -10.00 -22.77
CA ARG A 385 17.38 -10.55 -23.25
C ARG A 385 17.87 -11.68 -22.35
N GLU A 386 17.88 -11.43 -21.05
CA GLU A 386 18.47 -12.32 -20.06
C GLU A 386 17.52 -13.46 -19.72
N LYS A 387 18.09 -14.64 -19.50
CA LYS A 387 17.36 -15.78 -18.95
C LYS A 387 17.66 -15.85 -17.46
N PRO A 388 16.66 -15.65 -16.58
CA PRO A 388 16.86 -15.73 -15.14
C PRO A 388 17.39 -17.10 -14.70
N ASN A 389 18.35 -17.13 -13.79
CA ASN A 389 18.74 -18.36 -13.11
C ASN A 389 17.55 -18.94 -12.31
N LYS A 390 17.44 -20.27 -12.20
CA LYS A 390 16.36 -20.94 -11.46
C LYS A 390 16.41 -20.74 -9.95
N ASN A 391 17.56 -20.30 -9.42
CA ASN A 391 17.71 -19.91 -8.01
C ASN A 391 17.32 -18.45 -7.74
N LEU A 392 16.84 -17.71 -8.74
CA LEU A 392 16.28 -16.37 -8.55
C LEU A 392 14.91 -16.46 -7.87
N ILE A 393 14.72 -15.67 -6.82
CA ILE A 393 13.44 -15.43 -6.14
C ILE A 393 13.10 -13.95 -6.28
N LEU A 394 11.83 -13.62 -6.47
CA LEU A 394 11.38 -12.22 -6.57
C LEU A 394 10.47 -11.84 -5.41
N GLU A 395 10.60 -10.61 -4.95
CA GLU A 395 9.59 -9.95 -4.14
C GLU A 395 8.89 -8.89 -5.00
N ILE A 396 7.61 -9.06 -5.28
CA ILE A 396 6.85 -8.18 -6.18
C ILE A 396 6.36 -6.96 -5.40
N ALA A 397 6.78 -5.76 -5.81
CA ALA A 397 6.39 -4.50 -5.17
C ALA A 397 5.76 -3.56 -6.23
N ASP A 398 4.45 -3.67 -6.41
CA ASP A 398 3.67 -3.12 -7.52
C ASP A 398 3.23 -1.66 -7.31
N ILE A 399 4.17 -0.77 -6.97
CA ILE A 399 3.85 0.63 -6.63
C ILE A 399 3.60 1.54 -7.84
N THR A 400 4.02 1.12 -9.04
CA THR A 400 4.03 1.96 -10.24
C THR A 400 2.71 1.88 -11.02
N GLN A 401 2.04 0.72 -10.91
CA GLN A 401 0.74 0.47 -11.53
C GLN A 401 -0.41 1.04 -10.68
N SER A 402 -1.63 0.96 -11.18
CA SER A 402 -2.82 1.43 -10.47
C SER A 402 -2.95 0.82 -9.07
N ARG A 403 -2.93 1.66 -8.04
CA ARG A 403 -3.10 1.25 -6.64
C ARG A 403 -4.57 0.97 -6.24
N PHE A 404 -5.51 1.42 -7.05
CA PHE A 404 -6.96 1.27 -6.81
C PHE A 404 -7.57 0.04 -7.49
N HIS A 405 -6.84 -0.61 -8.39
CA HIS A 405 -7.33 -1.77 -9.15
C HIS A 405 -6.49 -2.99 -8.82
N GLY A 406 -7.10 -4.17 -8.82
CA GLY A 406 -6.38 -5.44 -8.70
C GLY A 406 -5.90 -5.99 -10.04
N ALA A 407 -5.13 -7.08 -10.02
CA ALA A 407 -4.80 -7.86 -11.21
C ALA A 407 -6.06 -8.38 -11.93
N CYS A 408 -7.10 -8.75 -11.16
CA CYS A 408 -8.38 -9.20 -11.68
C CYS A 408 -9.22 -8.08 -12.33
N ASP A 409 -8.87 -6.80 -12.15
CA ASP A 409 -9.51 -5.66 -12.82
C ASP A 409 -8.77 -5.20 -14.10
N SER A 410 -7.77 -5.96 -14.55
CA SER A 410 -6.89 -5.64 -15.68
C SER A 410 -7.59 -5.27 -17.00
N GLU A 411 -8.81 -5.77 -17.26
CA GLU A 411 -9.59 -5.41 -18.45
C GLU A 411 -9.99 -3.93 -18.50
N ARG A 412 -10.05 -3.25 -17.35
CA ARG A 412 -10.39 -1.82 -17.23
C ARG A 412 -9.19 -0.95 -16.87
N ALA A 413 -8.12 -1.57 -16.38
CA ALA A 413 -6.95 -0.92 -15.85
C ALA A 413 -5.70 -1.30 -16.69
N PRO A 414 -5.32 -0.50 -17.72
CA PRO A 414 -4.21 -0.84 -18.61
C PRO A 414 -2.88 -1.13 -17.90
N SER A 415 -2.56 -0.42 -16.80
CA SER A 415 -1.33 -0.71 -16.06
C SER A 415 -1.39 -2.07 -15.34
N ARG A 416 -2.59 -2.50 -14.92
CA ARG A 416 -2.81 -3.82 -14.30
C ARG A 416 -2.80 -4.96 -15.31
N MET A 417 -3.15 -4.71 -16.57
CA MET A 417 -2.97 -5.70 -17.64
C MET A 417 -1.50 -6.08 -17.81
N LEU A 418 -0.61 -5.09 -17.87
CA LEU A 418 0.84 -5.35 -17.93
C LEU A 418 1.35 -6.10 -16.70
N TYR A 419 0.91 -5.69 -15.51
CA TYR A 419 1.26 -6.36 -14.25
C TYR A 419 0.86 -7.83 -14.28
N LYS A 420 -0.39 -8.12 -14.64
CA LYS A 420 -0.92 -9.48 -14.72
C LYS A 420 -0.12 -10.34 -15.71
N ASP A 421 0.15 -9.83 -16.92
CA ASP A 421 0.95 -10.52 -17.93
C ASP A 421 2.38 -10.80 -17.41
N THR A 422 2.98 -9.84 -16.70
CA THR A 422 4.30 -10.02 -16.10
C THR A 422 4.31 -11.16 -15.07
N LEU A 423 3.31 -11.23 -14.18
CA LEU A 423 3.18 -12.33 -13.22
C LEU A 423 3.03 -13.68 -13.94
N GLU A 424 2.17 -13.75 -14.96
CA GLU A 424 1.97 -14.97 -15.75
C GLU A 424 3.26 -15.42 -16.46
N GLN A 425 4.06 -14.48 -16.97
CA GLN A 425 5.37 -14.77 -17.56
C GLN A 425 6.36 -15.35 -16.53
N TRP A 426 6.44 -14.77 -15.33
CA TRP A 426 7.27 -15.29 -14.24
C TRP A 426 6.83 -16.70 -13.81
N THR A 427 5.52 -16.91 -13.65
CA THR A 427 4.93 -18.23 -13.35
C THR A 427 5.27 -19.24 -14.44
N LYS A 428 5.08 -18.89 -15.72
CA LYS A 428 5.40 -19.77 -16.86
C LYS A 428 6.88 -20.13 -16.90
N TYR A 429 7.77 -19.23 -16.50
CA TYR A 429 9.20 -19.50 -16.39
C TYR A 429 9.53 -20.41 -15.18
N GLY A 430 8.67 -20.48 -14.18
CA GLY A 430 8.87 -21.24 -12.94
C GLY A 430 9.66 -20.48 -11.87
N THR A 431 9.75 -19.15 -11.96
CA THR A 431 10.35 -18.30 -10.92
C THR A 431 9.44 -18.29 -9.70
N LYS A 432 10.02 -18.41 -8.50
CA LYS A 432 9.26 -18.26 -7.26
C LYS A 432 9.18 -16.80 -6.87
N PHE A 433 8.00 -16.38 -6.42
CA PHE A 433 7.78 -15.01 -5.98
C PHE A 433 6.77 -14.94 -4.84
N TYR A 434 6.80 -13.81 -4.15
CA TYR A 434 5.83 -13.39 -3.14
C TYR A 434 5.68 -11.87 -3.23
N PHE A 435 4.69 -11.31 -2.54
CA PHE A 435 4.34 -9.90 -2.71
C PHE A 435 4.78 -9.06 -1.52
N TRP A 436 5.37 -7.90 -1.81
CA TRP A 436 5.39 -6.76 -0.93
C TRP A 436 4.18 -5.88 -1.24
N HIS A 437 3.12 -5.99 -0.43
CA HIS A 437 1.90 -5.21 -0.61
C HIS A 437 1.86 -4.01 0.33
N TYR A 438 1.04 -3.03 -0.04
CA TYR A 438 0.70 -1.90 0.81
C TYR A 438 -0.79 -1.96 1.12
N ASP A 439 -1.15 -2.04 2.39
CA ASP A 439 -2.56 -2.07 2.82
C ASP A 439 -3.22 -0.68 2.77
N TRP A 440 -2.46 0.36 2.41
CA TRP A 440 -2.90 1.75 2.39
C TRP A 440 -2.52 2.44 1.09
N ASN A 441 -3.10 3.61 0.84
CA ASN A 441 -2.77 4.38 -0.36
C ASN A 441 -1.50 5.24 -0.13
N LEU A 442 -0.39 4.86 -0.76
CA LEU A 442 0.90 5.56 -0.61
C LEU A 442 0.90 7.06 -0.96
N ALA A 443 -0.10 7.57 -1.71
CA ALA A 443 -0.18 8.98 -2.13
C ALA A 443 -1.35 9.73 -1.49
N ASP A 444 -2.08 9.10 -0.56
CA ASP A 444 -3.03 9.77 0.30
C ASP A 444 -3.38 8.93 1.53
N GLY A 445 -3.42 9.58 2.69
CA GLY A 445 -3.79 8.93 3.95
C GLY A 445 -5.18 9.27 4.49
N MET A 446 -5.90 10.23 3.91
CA MET A 446 -7.10 10.78 4.54
C MET A 446 -8.41 10.30 3.94
N LEU A 447 -8.42 9.95 2.65
CA LEU A 447 -9.63 9.66 1.90
C LEU A 447 -9.97 8.16 1.98
N PRO A 448 -11.20 7.77 1.59
CA PRO A 448 -11.60 6.37 1.55
C PRO A 448 -10.70 5.58 0.59
N TYR A 449 -10.15 4.47 1.09
CA TYR A 449 -9.36 3.52 0.32
C TYR A 449 -9.66 2.12 0.83
N THR A 450 -9.77 1.14 -0.06
CA THR A 450 -10.04 -0.23 0.32
C THR A 450 -9.32 -1.23 -0.56
N ARG A 451 -8.83 -2.31 0.06
CA ARG A 451 -8.32 -3.49 -0.65
C ARG A 451 -9.26 -4.69 -0.56
N ILE A 452 -10.50 -4.53 -0.08
CA ILE A 452 -11.42 -5.68 0.11
C ILE A 452 -11.56 -6.51 -1.17
N ARG A 453 -11.93 -5.88 -2.30
CA ARG A 453 -12.10 -6.60 -3.57
C ARG A 453 -10.77 -7.00 -4.20
N ILE A 454 -9.73 -6.16 -4.07
CA ILE A 454 -8.37 -6.45 -4.53
C ILE A 454 -7.87 -7.74 -3.88
N ALA A 455 -7.80 -7.79 -2.54
CA ALA A 455 -7.39 -8.98 -1.80
C ALA A 455 -8.32 -10.17 -2.06
N GLY A 456 -9.64 -9.92 -2.08
CA GLY A 456 -10.64 -10.97 -2.29
C GLY A 456 -10.56 -11.68 -3.64
N GLU A 457 -10.19 -10.97 -4.71
CA GLU A 457 -10.12 -11.53 -6.07
C GLU A 457 -8.68 -11.89 -6.47
N ASP A 458 -7.69 -11.06 -6.11
CA ASP A 458 -6.30 -11.27 -6.52
C ASP A 458 -5.63 -12.39 -5.71
N MET A 459 -5.85 -12.53 -4.40
CA MET A 459 -5.12 -13.54 -3.63
C MET A 459 -5.41 -14.98 -4.09
N PRO A 460 -6.67 -15.39 -4.37
CA PRO A 460 -6.93 -16.70 -4.98
C PRO A 460 -6.30 -16.86 -6.36
N TYR A 461 -6.29 -15.81 -7.17
CA TYR A 461 -5.66 -15.81 -8.49
C TYR A 461 -4.14 -15.96 -8.39
N GLU A 462 -3.50 -15.21 -7.51
CA GLU A 462 -2.06 -15.22 -7.26
C GLU A 462 -1.59 -16.54 -6.64
N HIS A 463 -2.39 -17.14 -5.75
CA HIS A 463 -2.14 -18.49 -5.25
C HIS A 463 -2.13 -19.52 -6.39
N LYS A 464 -3.07 -19.43 -7.33
CA LYS A 464 -3.11 -20.29 -8.52
C LYS A 464 -1.88 -20.10 -9.42
N LEU A 465 -1.29 -18.91 -9.42
CA LEU A 465 -0.03 -18.62 -10.11
C LEU A 465 1.22 -19.15 -9.38
N GLY A 466 1.06 -19.72 -8.17
CA GLY A 466 2.15 -20.29 -7.39
C GLY A 466 2.88 -19.29 -6.49
N ALA A 467 2.26 -18.15 -6.17
CA ALA A 467 2.79 -17.19 -5.22
C ALA A 467 2.98 -17.81 -3.83
N LEU A 468 4.09 -17.47 -3.17
CA LEU A 468 4.44 -18.03 -1.86
C LEU A 468 3.74 -17.32 -0.68
N GLY A 469 3.21 -16.12 -0.89
CA GLY A 469 2.48 -15.36 0.12
C GLY A 469 2.75 -13.86 0.07
N TYR A 470 2.59 -13.21 1.24
CA TYR A 470 2.56 -11.75 1.35
C TYR A 470 3.43 -11.26 2.51
N GLN A 471 4.15 -10.19 2.23
CA GLN A 471 4.76 -9.29 3.18
C GLN A 471 4.10 -7.92 3.03
N THR A 472 3.13 -7.62 3.87
CA THR A 472 2.30 -6.42 3.70
C THR A 472 2.76 -5.29 4.60
N GLU A 473 3.26 -4.21 4.00
CA GLU A 473 3.53 -2.97 4.70
C GLU A 473 2.20 -2.32 5.11
N SER A 474 2.02 -2.19 6.42
CA SER A 474 0.81 -1.70 7.04
C SER A 474 1.00 -0.35 7.72
N CYS A 475 0.00 0.51 7.66
CA CYS A 475 -0.11 1.70 8.50
C CYS A 475 -1.26 1.55 9.52
N TYR A 476 -1.12 2.18 10.69
CA TYR A 476 -2.19 2.24 11.70
C TYR A 476 -3.30 3.17 11.22
N THR A 477 -4.22 2.64 10.42
CA THR A 477 -5.39 3.37 9.90
C THR A 477 -6.59 2.44 9.93
N THR A 478 -7.01 2.05 11.14
CA THR A 478 -8.11 1.11 11.38
C THR A 478 -9.40 1.52 10.66
N SER A 479 -9.67 2.83 10.53
CA SER A 479 -10.83 3.39 9.84
C SER A 479 -10.96 2.98 8.37
N ASN A 480 -9.84 2.76 7.67
CA ASN A 480 -9.81 2.26 6.29
C ASN A 480 -9.41 0.78 6.22
N ASN A 481 -8.46 0.35 7.05
CA ASN A 481 -7.72 -0.89 6.82
C ASN A 481 -8.28 -2.12 7.53
N ALA A 482 -9.00 -1.94 8.64
CA ALA A 482 -9.50 -3.06 9.45
C ALA A 482 -10.18 -4.19 8.65
N PRO A 483 -11.17 -3.92 7.77
CA PRO A 483 -11.89 -4.99 7.08
C PRO A 483 -11.00 -5.77 6.11
N HIS A 484 -10.11 -5.09 5.37
CA HIS A 484 -9.27 -5.77 4.39
C HIS A 484 -8.03 -6.43 5.03
N ASN A 485 -7.52 -5.91 6.15
CA ASN A 485 -6.46 -6.57 6.92
C ASN A 485 -6.96 -7.85 7.57
N TYR A 486 -8.18 -7.84 8.10
CA TYR A 486 -8.85 -9.04 8.59
C TYR A 486 -9.08 -10.04 7.45
N LEU A 487 -9.58 -9.58 6.30
CA LEU A 487 -9.77 -10.41 5.11
C LEU A 487 -8.46 -11.07 4.65
N GLU A 488 -7.41 -10.28 4.48
CA GLU A 488 -6.08 -10.75 4.07
C GLU A 488 -5.55 -11.79 5.04
N ALA A 489 -5.69 -11.57 6.36
CA ALA A 489 -5.30 -12.53 7.38
C ALA A 489 -6.02 -13.88 7.22
N LYS A 490 -7.33 -13.86 6.96
CA LYS A 490 -8.10 -15.10 6.77
C LYS A 490 -7.74 -15.80 5.46
N LEU A 491 -7.54 -15.07 4.36
CA LEU A 491 -7.17 -15.63 3.05
C LEU A 491 -5.72 -16.13 3.01
N MET A 492 -4.81 -15.51 3.76
CA MET A 492 -3.44 -16.01 3.91
C MET A 492 -3.40 -17.42 4.54
N TRP A 493 -4.35 -17.71 5.44
CA TRP A 493 -4.52 -19.03 6.04
C TRP A 493 -5.29 -19.98 5.12
N ASP A 494 -6.46 -19.56 4.62
CA ASP A 494 -7.30 -20.37 3.74
C ASP A 494 -7.83 -19.54 2.58
N VAL A 495 -7.13 -19.66 1.45
CA VAL A 495 -7.43 -18.92 0.22
C VAL A 495 -8.68 -19.44 -0.51
N THR A 496 -9.23 -20.58 -0.09
CA THR A 496 -10.42 -21.17 -0.71
C THR A 496 -11.72 -20.57 -0.20
N ARG A 497 -11.66 -19.78 0.87
CA ARG A 497 -12.83 -19.12 1.46
C ARG A 497 -13.35 -18.02 0.55
N ASP A 498 -14.68 -17.91 0.48
CA ASP A 498 -15.32 -16.77 -0.19
C ASP A 498 -15.06 -15.49 0.61
N TRP A 499 -14.37 -14.55 -0.01
CA TRP A 499 -14.03 -13.26 0.59
C TRP A 499 -15.27 -12.46 0.99
N LYS A 500 -16.40 -12.60 0.28
CA LYS A 500 -17.65 -11.91 0.63
C LYS A 500 -18.23 -12.44 1.94
N VAL A 501 -18.12 -13.76 2.17
CA VAL A 501 -18.51 -14.38 3.44
C VAL A 501 -17.62 -13.90 4.57
N ILE A 502 -16.31 -13.76 4.35
CA ILE A 502 -15.39 -13.21 5.36
C ILE A 502 -15.73 -11.75 5.69
N VAL A 503 -16.07 -10.92 4.70
CA VAL A 503 -16.49 -9.52 4.91
C VAL A 503 -17.81 -9.44 5.66
N SER A 504 -18.79 -10.29 5.33
CA SER A 504 -20.07 -10.35 6.04
C SER A 504 -19.88 -10.78 7.50
N ASP A 505 -19.04 -11.79 7.74
CA ASP A 505 -18.65 -12.24 9.09
C ASP A 505 -17.93 -11.15 9.90
N PHE A 506 -17.00 -10.41 9.26
CA PHE A 506 -16.39 -9.22 9.88
C PHE A 506 -17.46 -8.20 10.28
N CYS A 507 -18.41 -7.88 9.39
CA CYS A 507 -19.46 -6.91 9.67
C CYS A 507 -20.38 -7.36 10.81
N ALA A 508 -20.77 -8.63 10.83
CA ALA A 508 -21.57 -9.23 11.90
C ALA A 508 -20.88 -9.11 13.26
N LYS A 509 -19.59 -9.43 13.33
CA LYS A 509 -18.78 -9.38 14.55
C LYS A 509 -18.45 -7.95 14.99
N ALA A 510 -18.20 -7.06 14.04
CA ALA A 510 -17.82 -5.68 14.31
C ALA A 510 -19.00 -4.83 14.78
N TYR A 511 -20.18 -4.99 14.15
CA TYR A 511 -21.27 -4.01 14.23
C TYR A 511 -22.60 -4.58 14.74
N GLY A 512 -22.68 -5.88 15.04
CA GLY A 512 -23.90 -6.50 15.55
C GLY A 512 -25.09 -6.26 14.62
N LYS A 513 -26.17 -5.66 15.13
CA LYS A 513 -27.36 -5.33 14.30
C LYS A 513 -27.09 -4.29 13.21
N GLY A 514 -26.00 -3.53 13.31
CA GLY A 514 -25.50 -2.62 12.28
C GLY A 514 -24.78 -3.31 11.11
N ALA A 515 -24.66 -4.64 11.10
CA ALA A 515 -23.88 -5.37 10.10
C ALA A 515 -24.34 -5.13 8.65
N ALA A 516 -25.65 -5.22 8.38
CA ALA A 516 -26.19 -5.09 7.03
C ALA A 516 -25.87 -3.73 6.36
N PRO A 517 -26.10 -2.56 6.98
CA PRO A 517 -25.69 -1.29 6.38
C PRO A 517 -24.17 -1.15 6.22
N MET A 518 -23.37 -1.72 7.12
CA MET A 518 -21.90 -1.69 7.00
C MET A 518 -21.38 -2.58 5.88
N GLU A 519 -21.98 -3.76 5.68
CA GLU A 519 -21.68 -4.63 4.54
C GLU A 519 -22.01 -3.91 3.21
N GLU A 520 -23.15 -3.21 3.14
CA GLU A 520 -23.49 -2.38 1.98
C GLU A 520 -22.45 -1.26 1.76
N TYR A 521 -22.01 -0.59 2.83
CA TYR A 521 -20.98 0.45 2.76
C TYR A 521 -19.66 -0.08 2.18
N TYR A 522 -19.17 -1.22 2.69
CA TYR A 522 -17.90 -1.79 2.26
C TYR A 522 -17.93 -2.29 0.82
N HIS A 523 -19.02 -2.95 0.40
CA HIS A 523 -19.20 -3.32 -1.00
C HIS A 523 -19.34 -2.10 -1.91
N PHE A 524 -20.00 -1.03 -1.44
CA PHE A 524 -20.15 0.20 -2.21
C PHE A 524 -18.80 0.86 -2.51
N ILE A 525 -17.94 1.06 -1.50
CA ILE A 525 -16.61 1.66 -1.72
C ILE A 525 -15.72 0.75 -2.57
N ALA A 526 -15.75 -0.57 -2.35
CA ALA A 526 -14.94 -1.52 -3.12
C ALA A 526 -15.36 -1.56 -4.59
N ASN A 527 -16.65 -1.49 -4.88
CA ASN A 527 -17.16 -1.44 -6.25
C ASN A 527 -16.87 -0.09 -6.93
N LYS A 528 -17.05 1.04 -6.23
CA LYS A 528 -16.71 2.38 -6.76
C LYS A 528 -15.25 2.45 -7.17
N GLN A 529 -14.37 1.89 -6.34
CA GLN A 529 -12.95 1.83 -6.61
C GLN A 529 -12.63 0.95 -7.82
N ALA A 530 -13.07 -0.32 -7.82
CA ALA A 530 -12.70 -1.29 -8.86
C ALA A 530 -13.40 -1.07 -10.22
N LEU A 531 -14.51 -0.32 -10.25
CA LEU A 531 -15.22 0.04 -11.50
C LEU A 531 -14.79 1.41 -12.06
N SER A 532 -13.89 2.12 -11.38
CA SER A 532 -13.33 3.37 -11.85
C SER A 532 -12.53 3.15 -13.13
N SER A 533 -12.61 4.07 -14.10
CA SER A 533 -11.65 4.10 -15.22
C SER A 533 -10.40 4.93 -14.91
N ASP A 534 -10.34 5.54 -13.73
CA ASP A 534 -9.25 6.39 -13.28
C ASP A 534 -8.20 5.60 -12.48
N GLU A 535 -6.97 5.59 -12.97
CA GLU A 535 -5.80 4.97 -12.32
C GLU A 535 -4.92 5.94 -11.53
N THR A 536 -5.25 7.24 -11.48
CA THR A 536 -4.53 8.23 -10.68
C THR A 536 -4.50 7.79 -9.22
N GLY A 537 -3.29 7.66 -8.65
CA GLY A 537 -3.13 7.07 -7.33
C GLY A 537 -3.36 8.03 -6.15
N SER A 538 -3.29 9.34 -6.37
CA SER A 538 -3.52 10.38 -5.37
C SER A 538 -4.97 10.89 -5.36
N TYR A 539 -5.25 11.85 -4.48
CA TYR A 539 -6.59 12.42 -4.28
C TYR A 539 -7.22 13.05 -5.53
N PHE A 540 -6.44 13.41 -6.56
CA PHE A 540 -6.96 14.01 -7.81
C PHE A 540 -7.95 13.12 -8.58
N GLY A 541 -7.87 11.80 -8.43
CA GLY A 541 -8.81 10.88 -9.08
C GLY A 541 -10.16 10.73 -8.34
N TYR A 542 -10.28 11.23 -7.11
CA TYR A 542 -11.49 11.03 -6.29
C TYR A 542 -12.76 11.69 -6.83
N PRO A 543 -12.74 12.92 -7.39
CA PRO A 543 -13.94 13.54 -7.95
C PRO A 543 -14.48 12.77 -9.16
N GLY A 544 -13.62 12.02 -9.85
CA GLY A 544 -14.01 11.10 -10.92
C GLY A 544 -14.60 9.77 -10.41
N ARG A 545 -14.40 9.43 -9.14
CA ARG A 545 -14.86 8.17 -8.50
C ARG A 545 -16.10 8.36 -7.63
N TYR A 546 -16.17 9.49 -6.93
CA TYR A 546 -17.16 9.77 -5.91
C TYR A 546 -17.83 11.13 -6.14
N SER A 547 -19.13 11.18 -5.89
CA SER A 547 -19.95 12.39 -5.88
C SER A 547 -20.41 12.75 -4.46
N LYS A 548 -20.96 13.96 -4.28
CA LYS A 548 -21.64 14.34 -3.03
C LYS A 548 -22.84 13.45 -2.70
N GLU A 549 -23.49 12.85 -3.70
CA GLU A 549 -24.56 11.88 -3.47
C GLU A 549 -24.01 10.56 -2.90
N ASP A 550 -22.86 10.13 -3.40
CA ASP A 550 -22.16 8.94 -2.88
C ASP A 550 -21.76 9.15 -1.41
N VAL A 551 -21.26 10.35 -1.05
CA VAL A 551 -20.96 10.71 0.34
C VAL A 551 -22.22 10.66 1.21
N ARG A 552 -23.34 11.25 0.77
CA ARG A 552 -24.62 11.18 1.51
C ARG A 552 -25.08 9.74 1.70
N LYS A 553 -24.85 8.87 0.71
CA LYS A 553 -25.14 7.43 0.84
C LYS A 553 -24.25 6.79 1.92
N MET A 554 -22.94 7.09 1.92
CA MET A 554 -22.02 6.61 2.94
C MET A 554 -22.45 7.05 4.34
N GLU A 555 -22.69 8.35 4.55
CA GLU A 555 -23.15 8.92 5.82
C GLU A 555 -24.43 8.22 6.30
N LYS A 556 -25.43 8.06 5.42
CA LYS A 556 -26.69 7.38 5.77
C LYS A 556 -26.52 5.92 6.18
N LEU A 557 -25.60 5.19 5.56
CA LEU A 557 -25.31 3.80 5.92
C LEU A 557 -24.63 3.73 7.29
N ILE A 558 -23.67 4.62 7.54
CA ILE A 558 -22.96 4.71 8.83
C ILE A 558 -23.94 5.09 9.95
N ASP A 559 -24.77 6.12 9.75
CA ASP A 559 -25.77 6.57 10.73
C ASP A 559 -26.76 5.45 11.05
N LYS A 560 -27.26 4.74 10.03
CA LYS A 560 -28.13 3.58 10.24
C LYS A 560 -27.45 2.45 11.02
N ALA A 561 -26.16 2.21 10.78
CA ALA A 561 -25.41 1.22 11.54
C ALA A 561 -25.25 1.63 13.01
N GLU A 562 -24.97 2.91 13.25
CA GLU A 562 -24.82 3.47 14.61
C GLU A 562 -26.14 3.41 15.40
N ASP A 563 -27.27 3.74 14.76
CA ASP A 563 -28.61 3.65 15.36
C ASP A 563 -28.97 2.21 15.76
N LEU A 564 -28.47 1.22 15.00
CA LEU A 564 -28.73 -0.21 15.24
C LEU A 564 -27.75 -0.84 16.24
N ALA A 565 -26.56 -0.27 16.41
CA ALA A 565 -25.54 -0.79 17.31
C ALA A 565 -26.01 -0.76 18.77
N GLU A 566 -25.85 -1.86 19.49
CA GLU A 566 -26.41 -2.03 20.84
C GLU A 566 -25.35 -1.79 21.92
N SER A 567 -24.11 -2.23 21.67
CA SER A 567 -23.01 -2.11 22.63
C SER A 567 -22.16 -0.86 22.41
N PRO A 568 -21.49 -0.33 23.47
CA PRO A 568 -20.52 0.76 23.32
C PRO A 568 -19.39 0.46 22.33
N SER A 569 -18.93 -0.80 22.28
CA SER A 569 -17.86 -1.23 21.37
C SER A 569 -18.31 -1.24 19.92
N GLU A 570 -19.53 -1.71 19.62
CA GLU A 570 -20.11 -1.65 18.28
C GLU A 570 -20.24 -0.20 17.79
N LYS A 571 -20.81 0.69 18.62
CA LYS A 571 -20.94 2.12 18.28
C LYS A 571 -19.59 2.76 17.99
N ARG A 572 -18.60 2.48 18.82
CA ARG A 572 -17.24 3.00 18.64
C ARG A 572 -16.55 2.47 17.38
N ARG A 573 -16.82 1.23 16.98
CA ARG A 573 -16.34 0.68 15.70
C ARG A 573 -17.04 1.30 14.50
N VAL A 574 -18.34 1.64 14.59
CA VAL A 574 -19.04 2.37 13.53
C VAL A 574 -18.47 3.78 13.39
N ASP A 575 -18.26 4.49 14.50
CA ASP A 575 -17.71 5.86 14.52
C ASP A 575 -16.34 5.96 13.80
N LEU A 576 -15.50 4.94 13.91
CA LEU A 576 -14.22 4.88 13.17
C LEU A 576 -14.38 5.05 11.66
N VAL A 577 -15.47 4.54 11.08
CA VAL A 577 -15.70 4.55 9.63
C VAL A 577 -16.19 5.93 9.15
N ARG A 578 -16.60 6.80 10.06
CA ARG A 578 -17.07 8.16 9.75
C ARG A 578 -15.97 9.07 9.23
N TYR A 579 -14.75 8.94 9.77
CA TYR A 579 -13.60 9.76 9.41
C TYR A 579 -13.31 9.83 7.89
N PRO A 580 -13.11 8.70 7.18
CA PRO A 580 -12.80 8.77 5.74
C PRO A 580 -13.96 9.35 4.92
N ALA A 581 -15.22 9.12 5.32
CA ALA A 581 -16.38 9.72 4.65
C ALA A 581 -16.44 11.25 4.85
N GLU A 582 -16.15 11.74 6.06
CA GLU A 582 -16.05 13.18 6.35
C GLU A 582 -14.90 13.82 5.55
N GLN A 583 -13.75 13.17 5.47
CA GLN A 583 -12.62 13.70 4.68
C GLN A 583 -12.93 13.74 3.18
N LEU A 584 -13.64 12.73 2.65
CA LEU A 584 -14.11 12.76 1.27
C LEU A 584 -15.06 13.93 1.02
N LYS A 585 -15.98 14.21 1.95
CA LYS A 585 -16.87 15.37 1.86
C LYS A 585 -16.09 16.67 1.80
N ASN A 586 -15.19 16.89 2.75
CA ASN A 586 -14.36 18.09 2.82
C ASN A 586 -13.49 18.25 1.55
N TYR A 587 -12.99 17.15 1.00
CA TYR A 587 -12.23 17.16 -0.25
C TYR A 587 -13.09 17.49 -1.46
N LEU A 588 -14.33 16.98 -1.54
CA LEU A 588 -15.26 17.34 -2.62
C LEU A 588 -15.74 18.79 -2.51
N ASP A 589 -15.90 19.33 -1.29
CA ASP A 589 -16.15 20.76 -1.08
C ASP A 589 -14.96 21.61 -1.56
N PHE A 590 -13.73 21.19 -1.27
CA PHE A 590 -12.52 21.80 -1.81
C PHE A 590 -12.49 21.74 -3.34
N TYR A 591 -12.79 20.57 -3.92
CA TYR A 591 -12.85 20.34 -5.36
C TYR A 591 -13.82 21.30 -6.05
N GLU A 592 -15.07 21.31 -5.62
CA GLU A 592 -16.11 22.16 -6.21
C GLU A 592 -15.70 23.64 -6.13
N ALA A 593 -15.28 24.11 -4.95
CA ALA A 593 -14.88 25.50 -4.74
C ALA A 593 -13.74 25.93 -5.67
N TYR A 594 -12.67 25.13 -5.78
CA TYR A 594 -11.58 25.51 -6.69
C TYR A 594 -12.01 25.43 -8.16
N THR A 595 -12.83 24.46 -8.56
CA THR A 595 -13.28 24.34 -9.95
C THR A 595 -14.24 25.45 -10.37
N ASP A 596 -14.93 26.07 -9.41
CA ASP A 596 -15.82 27.21 -9.62
C ASP A 596 -15.09 28.56 -9.53
N PHE A 597 -13.78 28.54 -9.20
CA PHE A 597 -12.92 29.71 -8.97
C PHE A 597 -13.24 30.47 -7.68
N GLU A 598 -13.88 29.82 -6.70
CA GLU A 598 -14.16 30.34 -5.36
C GLU A 598 -13.01 30.02 -4.40
N PHE A 599 -11.84 30.64 -4.64
CA PHE A 599 -10.59 30.23 -3.98
C PHE A 599 -10.53 30.49 -2.47
N GLU A 600 -11.25 31.49 -1.96
CA GLU A 600 -11.37 31.70 -0.50
C GLU A 600 -12.13 30.55 0.17
N ASP A 601 -13.14 30.00 -0.50
CA ASP A 601 -13.88 28.83 0.00
C ASP A 601 -13.07 27.55 -0.16
N ALA A 602 -12.27 27.42 -1.23
CA ALA A 602 -11.31 26.34 -1.38
C ALA A 602 -10.26 26.34 -0.23
N GLN A 603 -9.76 27.51 0.16
CA GLN A 603 -8.85 27.66 1.30
C GLN A 603 -9.53 27.24 2.62
N LYS A 604 -10.78 27.65 2.87
CA LYS A 604 -11.54 27.22 4.05
C LYS A 604 -11.75 25.71 4.09
N ALA A 605 -12.09 25.10 2.95
CA ALA A 605 -12.26 23.65 2.85
C ALA A 605 -10.93 22.90 3.10
N TYR A 606 -9.81 23.42 2.58
CA TYR A 606 -8.47 22.90 2.89
C TYR A 606 -8.15 22.98 4.39
N ASP A 607 -8.37 24.13 5.02
CA ASP A 607 -8.11 24.30 6.45
C ASP A 607 -8.99 23.35 7.28
N LYS A 608 -10.23 23.13 6.85
CA LYS A 608 -11.14 22.15 7.47
C LYS A 608 -10.62 20.72 7.37
N MET A 609 -10.16 20.28 6.20
CA MET A 609 -9.53 18.95 6.02
C MET A 609 -8.35 18.76 6.99
N MET A 610 -7.49 19.78 7.10
CA MET A 610 -6.30 19.74 7.96
C MET A 610 -6.66 19.77 9.45
N GLU A 611 -7.70 20.51 9.84
CA GLU A 611 -8.22 20.52 11.20
C GLU A 611 -8.81 19.16 11.59
N THR A 612 -9.67 18.59 10.74
CA THR A 612 -10.26 17.26 10.95
C THR A 612 -9.17 16.18 11.04
N TYR A 613 -8.16 16.23 10.18
CA TYR A 613 -7.01 15.32 10.28
C TYR A 613 -6.28 15.44 11.62
N LYS A 614 -5.93 16.67 12.04
CA LYS A 614 -5.17 16.89 13.29
C LYS A 614 -5.95 16.43 14.52
N LYS A 615 -7.27 16.59 14.50
CA LYS A 615 -8.16 16.08 15.57
C LYS A 615 -8.11 14.56 15.65
N GLU A 616 -8.10 13.87 14.51
CA GLU A 616 -8.03 12.42 14.46
C GLU A 616 -6.67 11.88 14.93
N ASP A 617 -5.55 12.41 14.45
CA ASP A 617 -4.19 11.97 14.87
C ASP A 617 -3.85 12.32 16.34
N ALA A 618 -4.59 13.28 16.94
CA ALA A 618 -4.44 13.64 18.35
C ALA A 618 -5.15 12.68 19.32
N LYS A 619 -5.99 11.76 18.83
CA LYS A 619 -6.69 10.79 19.69
C LYS A 619 -5.67 9.93 20.46
N THR A 620 -5.93 9.75 21.76
CA THR A 620 -5.00 9.05 22.67
C THR A 620 -5.12 7.54 22.61
N ASP A 621 -6.21 7.03 22.03
CA ASP A 621 -6.39 5.62 21.71
C ASP A 621 -5.74 5.33 20.35
N HIS A 622 -4.58 4.69 20.41
CA HIS A 622 -3.71 4.45 19.24
C HIS A 622 -4.32 3.46 18.24
N THR A 623 -5.39 2.76 18.61
CA THR A 623 -6.19 1.95 17.68
C THR A 623 -7.03 2.80 16.71
N LEU A 624 -7.13 4.12 16.93
CA LEU A 624 -8.04 5.04 16.25
C LEU A 624 -7.35 6.11 15.37
N ASN A 625 -6.09 5.91 14.99
CA ASN A 625 -5.33 7.00 14.36
C ASN A 625 -5.64 7.16 12.85
N ALA A 626 -5.65 8.41 12.39
CA ALA A 626 -5.54 8.76 10.98
C ALA A 626 -4.21 8.27 10.39
N ASN A 627 -4.16 8.07 9.08
CA ASN A 627 -2.95 7.63 8.41
C ASN A 627 -1.83 8.68 8.49
N ARG A 628 -0.88 8.42 9.39
CA ARG A 628 0.30 9.25 9.65
C ARG A 628 1.35 9.29 8.55
N ALA A 629 1.29 8.40 7.54
CA ALA A 629 2.33 8.32 6.51
C ALA A 629 2.10 9.35 5.39
N GLY A 630 0.85 9.70 5.10
CA GLY A 630 0.50 10.57 3.97
C GLY A 630 -0.39 11.76 4.30
N GLY A 631 -1.14 11.74 5.42
CA GLY A 631 -2.25 12.68 5.61
C GLY A 631 -1.89 14.11 6.02
N LEU A 632 -0.64 14.40 6.41
CA LEU A 632 -0.19 15.79 6.69
C LEU A 632 0.69 16.38 5.59
N ASP A 633 1.64 15.58 5.11
CA ASP A 633 2.69 16.10 4.25
C ASP A 633 2.19 16.33 2.82
N TYR A 634 1.41 15.40 2.24
CA TYR A 634 0.94 15.53 0.87
C TYR A 634 0.06 16.78 0.66
N PRO A 635 -1.00 17.04 1.45
CA PRO A 635 -1.80 18.26 1.31
C PRO A 635 -0.98 19.53 1.52
N LYS A 636 -0.03 19.50 2.47
CA LYS A 636 0.86 20.63 2.76
C LYS A 636 1.77 20.95 1.57
N TYR A 637 2.31 19.96 0.88
CA TYR A 637 3.22 20.16 -0.24
C TYR A 637 2.51 20.44 -1.57
N TYR A 638 1.31 19.88 -1.77
CA TYR A 638 0.69 19.85 -3.10
C TYR A 638 -0.65 20.59 -3.19
N ILE A 639 -1.35 20.84 -2.07
CA ILE A 639 -2.60 21.63 -2.06
C ILE A 639 -2.34 23.04 -1.52
N LYS A 640 -1.62 23.16 -0.40
CA LYS A 640 -1.40 24.45 0.28
C LYS A 640 -0.82 25.54 -0.64
N PRO A 641 0.21 25.28 -1.47
CA PRO A 641 0.76 26.32 -2.34
C PRO A 641 -0.30 26.86 -3.31
N PHE A 642 -1.11 25.98 -3.89
CA PHE A 642 -2.20 26.35 -4.78
C PHE A 642 -3.26 27.22 -4.11
N VAL A 643 -3.81 26.81 -2.96
CA VAL A 643 -4.85 27.61 -2.28
C VAL A 643 -4.32 28.96 -1.79
N THR A 644 -3.06 29.01 -1.34
CA THR A 644 -2.45 30.27 -0.86
C THR A 644 -2.26 31.27 -2.01
N GLU A 645 -1.66 30.83 -3.12
CA GLU A 645 -1.37 31.72 -4.25
C GLU A 645 -2.63 32.05 -5.07
N SER A 646 -3.57 31.11 -5.22
CA SER A 646 -4.82 31.39 -5.93
C SER A 646 -5.63 32.49 -5.25
N VAL A 647 -5.79 32.46 -3.92
CA VAL A 647 -6.43 33.55 -3.14
C VAL A 647 -5.69 34.87 -3.35
N LYS A 648 -4.35 34.86 -3.25
CA LYS A 648 -3.52 36.06 -3.44
C LYS A 648 -3.80 36.75 -4.78
N TYR A 649 -3.92 36.00 -5.88
CA TYR A 649 -4.10 36.56 -7.23
C TYR A 649 -5.56 36.66 -7.68
N SER A 650 -6.52 36.18 -6.90
CA SER A 650 -7.96 36.31 -7.19
C SER A 650 -8.67 37.36 -6.34
N SER A 651 -8.07 37.82 -5.24
CA SER A 651 -8.70 38.75 -4.30
C SER A 651 -7.80 39.96 -3.95
N GLY A 652 -8.33 40.85 -3.10
CA GLY A 652 -7.63 42.04 -2.64
C GLY A 652 -7.30 43.01 -3.78
N PRO A 653 -6.01 43.35 -4.03
CA PRO A 653 -5.63 44.25 -5.12
C PRO A 653 -5.68 43.59 -6.50
N TYR A 654 -5.88 42.27 -6.57
CA TYR A 654 -6.02 41.52 -7.81
C TYR A 654 -7.48 41.09 -8.03
N LYS A 655 -7.86 40.95 -9.30
CA LYS A 655 -9.17 40.44 -9.71
C LYS A 655 -9.03 39.56 -10.95
N ILE A 656 -9.78 38.46 -10.98
CA ILE A 656 -9.88 37.60 -12.17
C ILE A 656 -10.59 38.38 -13.28
N ILE A 657 -10.02 38.38 -14.47
CA ILE A 657 -10.59 39.05 -15.66
C ILE A 657 -11.02 38.07 -16.75
N GLU A 658 -10.42 36.88 -16.81
CA GLU A 658 -10.80 35.82 -17.74
C GLU A 658 -10.23 34.48 -17.26
N LYS A 659 -10.93 33.37 -17.54
CA LYS A 659 -10.51 32.02 -17.15
C LYS A 659 -9.69 31.39 -18.27
N VAL A 660 -8.66 30.61 -17.93
CA VAL A 660 -8.12 29.65 -18.90
C VAL A 660 -9.19 28.57 -19.10
N PRO A 661 -9.57 28.23 -20.34
CA PRO A 661 -10.66 27.31 -20.60
C PRO A 661 -10.48 25.95 -19.91
N GLU A 662 -11.59 25.40 -19.41
CA GLU A 662 -11.59 24.06 -18.80
C GLU A 662 -11.18 23.01 -19.82
N ARG A 663 -11.51 23.19 -21.09
CA ARG A 663 -11.02 22.34 -22.18
C ARG A 663 -10.19 23.17 -23.13
N MET A 664 -8.99 22.67 -23.46
CA MET A 664 -8.12 23.28 -24.46
C MET A 664 -7.75 22.26 -25.51
N LYS A 665 -7.62 22.71 -26.76
CA LYS A 665 -7.06 21.92 -27.84
C LYS A 665 -5.64 21.49 -27.46
N PHE A 666 -5.23 20.29 -27.83
CA PHE A 666 -3.90 19.81 -27.46
C PHE A 666 -3.21 18.95 -28.51
N VAL A 667 -1.89 18.82 -28.36
CA VAL A 667 -1.06 17.83 -29.07
C VAL A 667 -0.07 17.19 -28.10
N TYR A 668 0.03 15.85 -28.15
CA TYR A 668 1.15 15.13 -27.53
C TYR A 668 2.39 15.23 -28.42
N ASP A 669 3.47 15.74 -27.84
CA ASP A 669 4.77 15.89 -28.46
C ASP A 669 5.78 14.98 -27.75
N MET A 670 5.89 13.75 -28.24
CA MET A 670 6.69 12.70 -27.59
C MET A 670 8.20 12.89 -27.73
N ASP A 671 8.63 13.79 -28.61
CA ASP A 671 10.05 14.03 -28.94
C ASP A 671 10.51 15.46 -28.64
N ASP A 672 9.63 16.27 -28.04
CA ASP A 672 9.87 17.67 -27.68
C ASP A 672 10.33 18.54 -28.87
N ILE A 673 9.67 18.37 -30.02
CA ILE A 673 10.00 19.09 -31.25
C ILE A 673 8.99 20.19 -31.61
N GLY A 674 7.99 20.44 -30.77
CA GLY A 674 6.89 21.36 -31.04
C GLY A 674 7.32 22.79 -31.34
N GLU A 675 8.40 23.30 -30.74
CA GLU A 675 8.98 24.60 -31.13
C GLU A 675 9.46 24.59 -32.58
N LYS A 676 10.10 23.50 -33.02
CA LYS A 676 10.59 23.34 -34.41
C LYS A 676 9.43 23.17 -35.39
N LEU A 677 8.33 22.57 -34.94
CA LEU A 677 7.09 22.43 -35.71
C LEU A 677 6.17 23.65 -35.61
N ALA A 678 6.62 24.75 -35.00
CA ALA A 678 5.89 25.99 -34.85
C ALA A 678 4.53 25.84 -34.12
N TYR A 679 4.44 24.92 -33.15
CA TYR A 679 3.26 24.77 -32.27
C TYR A 679 2.99 26.00 -31.40
N ILE A 680 3.89 26.98 -31.38
CA ILE A 680 3.69 28.29 -30.75
C ILE A 680 2.91 29.28 -31.64
N SER A 681 2.80 29.01 -32.93
CA SER A 681 2.33 30.01 -33.91
C SER A 681 0.86 30.39 -33.67
N PRO A 682 0.52 31.69 -33.68
CA PRO A 682 -0.87 32.15 -33.69
C PRO A 682 -1.54 31.94 -35.05
N LEU A 683 -0.82 31.44 -36.06
CA LEU A 683 -1.36 31.12 -37.39
C LEU A 683 -1.56 29.61 -37.60
N LEU A 684 -1.16 28.77 -36.64
CA LEU A 684 -1.39 27.33 -36.74
C LEU A 684 -2.90 27.05 -36.75
N ILE A 685 -3.34 26.29 -37.74
CA ILE A 685 -4.71 25.80 -37.87
C ILE A 685 -4.85 24.58 -36.96
N ASP A 686 -5.67 24.69 -35.93
CA ASP A 686 -5.89 23.65 -34.92
C ASP A 686 -7.38 23.27 -34.80
N ASP A 687 -8.20 23.56 -35.82
CA ASP A 687 -9.67 23.38 -35.79
C ASP A 687 -10.11 21.95 -35.49
N GLU A 688 -9.34 20.94 -35.93
CA GLU A 688 -9.63 19.52 -35.70
C GLU A 688 -8.83 18.91 -34.53
N TYR A 689 -8.08 19.72 -33.78
CA TYR A 689 -7.30 19.19 -32.66
C TYR A 689 -8.26 18.71 -31.55
N PRO A 690 -7.99 17.54 -30.95
CA PRO A 690 -8.77 17.07 -29.82
C PRO A 690 -8.56 17.99 -28.62
N GLU A 691 -9.47 17.91 -27.65
CA GLU A 691 -9.40 18.70 -26.42
C GLU A 691 -9.09 17.85 -25.19
N LEU A 692 -8.34 18.43 -24.25
CA LEU A 692 -8.17 17.92 -22.89
C LEU A 692 -8.75 18.91 -21.88
N SER A 693 -9.35 18.36 -20.83
CA SER A 693 -9.55 19.05 -19.56
C SER A 693 -8.20 19.55 -19.04
N THR A 694 -8.19 20.79 -18.57
CA THR A 694 -7.05 21.46 -17.95
C THR A 694 -7.06 21.36 -16.42
N TYR A 695 -8.19 21.03 -15.80
CA TYR A 695 -8.26 20.89 -14.32
C TYR A 695 -9.45 20.08 -13.75
N LYS A 696 -10.47 19.68 -14.52
CA LYS A 696 -11.61 18.91 -13.99
C LYS A 696 -11.44 17.39 -14.09
N SER A 697 -10.49 16.91 -14.91
CA SER A 697 -10.23 15.49 -15.15
C SER A 697 -8.74 15.20 -15.15
N THR A 698 -8.37 14.02 -14.64
CA THR A 698 -7.00 13.50 -14.67
C THR A 698 -6.61 13.08 -16.08
N LEU A 699 -5.32 13.02 -16.38
CA LEU A 699 -4.82 12.55 -17.68
C LEU A 699 -5.18 11.07 -17.92
N SER A 700 -5.26 10.25 -16.85
CA SER A 700 -5.70 8.85 -16.88
C SER A 700 -7.07 8.68 -17.56
N ARG A 701 -8.07 9.43 -17.08
CA ARG A 701 -9.45 9.37 -17.59
C ARG A 701 -9.60 9.86 -19.02
N GLN A 702 -8.62 10.61 -19.50
CA GLN A 702 -8.62 11.23 -20.81
C GLN A 702 -7.80 10.42 -21.84
N GLY A 703 -7.41 9.19 -21.50
CA GLY A 703 -6.66 8.30 -22.39
C GLY A 703 -5.16 8.60 -22.44
N GLY A 704 -4.67 9.55 -21.64
CA GLY A 704 -3.27 9.97 -21.64
C GLY A 704 -2.35 9.08 -20.82
N ILE A 705 -2.80 7.87 -20.45
CA ILE A 705 -1.94 6.85 -19.81
C ILE A 705 -0.77 6.41 -20.71
N GLY A 706 -0.71 6.80 -21.98
CA GLY A 706 0.46 6.62 -22.85
C GLY A 706 1.49 7.75 -22.81
N PHE A 707 1.17 8.91 -22.20
CA PHE A 707 2.06 10.07 -22.10
C PHE A 707 3.04 9.89 -20.93
N LYS A 708 4.10 9.10 -21.15
CA LYS A 708 4.98 8.65 -20.06
C LYS A 708 6.46 8.94 -20.28
N LYS A 709 6.93 9.02 -21.52
CA LYS A 709 8.36 9.21 -21.86
C LYS A 709 8.91 10.49 -21.23
N SER A 710 9.98 10.39 -20.43
CA SER A 710 10.69 11.57 -19.94
C SER A 710 11.21 12.41 -21.12
N GLY A 711 11.01 13.72 -21.05
CA GLY A 711 11.25 14.68 -22.12
C GLY A 711 10.05 14.91 -23.04
N SER A 712 8.93 14.19 -22.91
CA SER A 712 7.72 14.46 -23.72
C SER A 712 6.94 15.67 -23.20
N SER A 713 6.18 16.31 -24.10
CA SER A 713 5.40 17.53 -23.82
C SER A 713 3.94 17.43 -24.25
N ILE A 714 3.05 18.11 -23.53
CA ILE A 714 1.68 18.41 -23.97
C ILE A 714 1.64 19.89 -24.34
N TRP A 715 1.17 20.18 -25.55
CA TRP A 715 0.96 21.54 -26.04
C TRP A 715 -0.52 21.88 -25.99
N TYR A 716 -0.95 22.66 -25.00
CA TYR A 716 -2.30 23.18 -24.90
C TYR A 716 -2.44 24.48 -25.69
N ARG A 717 -3.54 24.64 -26.43
CA ARG A 717 -3.82 25.79 -27.28
C ARG A 717 -5.24 26.27 -27.12
N SER A 718 -5.41 27.59 -27.06
CA SER A 718 -6.73 28.24 -27.06
C SER A 718 -6.67 29.65 -27.63
N ARG A 719 -7.84 30.17 -28.02
CA ARG A 719 -8.08 31.58 -28.32
C ARG A 719 -8.93 32.16 -27.20
N VAL A 720 -8.42 33.23 -26.58
CA VAL A 720 -9.07 33.86 -25.43
C VAL A 720 -9.31 35.33 -25.74
N ALA A 721 -10.57 35.75 -25.78
CA ALA A 721 -10.95 37.15 -25.90
C ALA A 721 -10.99 37.77 -24.50
N LEU A 722 -10.09 38.72 -24.23
CA LEU A 722 -10.14 39.47 -22.98
C LEU A 722 -11.16 40.60 -23.08
N PRO A 723 -11.82 41.00 -21.97
CA PRO A 723 -12.63 42.20 -21.96
C PRO A 723 -11.78 43.42 -22.37
N LYS A 724 -12.43 44.50 -22.83
CA LYS A 724 -11.74 45.77 -23.07
C LYS A 724 -11.25 46.32 -21.73
N LEU A 725 -9.94 46.34 -21.53
CA LEU A 725 -9.33 46.72 -20.26
C LEU A 725 -8.60 48.05 -20.40
N LYS A 726 -8.83 48.94 -19.42
CA LYS A 726 -8.02 50.16 -19.21
C LYS A 726 -7.17 49.91 -17.96
N LEU A 727 -5.85 49.96 -18.12
CA LEU A 727 -4.90 49.80 -17.03
C LEU A 727 -4.47 51.17 -16.52
N ALA A 728 -4.43 51.35 -15.19
CA ALA A 728 -3.72 52.46 -14.59
C ALA A 728 -2.19 52.32 -14.78
N LYS A 729 -1.44 53.38 -14.51
CA LYS A 729 0.02 53.45 -14.76
C LYS A 729 0.81 52.29 -14.13
N ASP A 730 0.38 51.86 -12.93
CA ASP A 730 1.06 50.83 -12.14
C ASP A 730 0.31 49.49 -12.14
N GLU A 731 -0.75 49.37 -12.96
CA GLU A 731 -1.50 48.12 -13.14
C GLU A 731 -0.95 47.28 -14.30
N GLY A 732 -1.09 45.97 -14.16
CA GLY A 732 -0.74 44.99 -15.18
C GLY A 732 -1.76 43.87 -15.29
N ILE A 733 -1.53 43.00 -16.25
CA ILE A 733 -2.26 41.74 -16.44
C ILE A 733 -1.27 40.59 -16.27
N GLY A 734 -1.59 39.70 -15.33
CA GLY A 734 -0.88 38.45 -15.12
C GLY A 734 -1.69 37.25 -15.62
N ILE A 735 -0.98 36.16 -15.92
CA ILE A 735 -1.58 34.83 -16.03
C ILE A 735 -1.11 33.99 -14.84
N PHE A 736 -2.06 33.41 -14.11
CA PHE A 736 -1.85 32.46 -13.03
C PHE A 736 -2.07 31.05 -13.55
N LEU A 737 -1.10 30.17 -13.34
CA LEU A 737 -1.22 28.73 -13.53
C LEU A 737 -1.33 28.05 -12.17
N GLY A 738 -2.46 27.39 -11.90
CA GLY A 738 -2.71 26.80 -10.59
C GLY A 738 -1.82 25.60 -10.27
N GLY A 739 -1.41 24.84 -11.29
CA GLY A 739 -0.59 23.66 -11.12
C GLY A 739 -0.45 22.88 -12.42
N PHE A 740 0.74 22.31 -12.62
CA PHE A 740 1.15 21.62 -13.83
C PHE A 740 2.11 20.47 -13.47
N ASP A 741 2.39 19.60 -14.43
CA ASP A 741 3.44 18.57 -14.31
C ASP A 741 4.86 19.20 -14.23
N ASN A 742 5.94 18.44 -14.35
CA ASN A 742 7.30 18.90 -14.01
C ASN A 742 7.72 20.32 -14.46
N ASN A 743 7.44 20.71 -15.71
CA ASN A 743 7.82 22.01 -16.25
C ASN A 743 6.70 22.61 -17.10
N VAL A 744 6.61 23.93 -17.13
CA VAL A 744 5.67 24.66 -17.99
C VAL A 744 6.32 25.83 -18.70
N THR A 745 5.87 26.14 -19.90
CA THR A 745 6.19 27.36 -20.63
C THR A 745 4.92 27.96 -21.24
N VAL A 746 4.72 29.26 -21.04
CA VAL A 746 3.55 30.00 -21.57
C VAL A 746 3.98 30.90 -22.72
N TYR A 747 3.17 30.91 -23.77
CA TYR A 747 3.29 31.80 -24.91
C TYR A 747 1.96 32.52 -25.15
N ILE A 748 2.05 33.82 -25.41
CA ILE A 748 0.93 34.69 -25.76
C ILE A 748 1.22 35.27 -27.14
N ASN A 749 0.29 35.10 -28.09
CA ASN A 749 0.43 35.60 -29.46
C ASN A 749 1.75 35.20 -30.15
N GLY A 750 2.26 34.00 -29.83
CA GLY A 750 3.52 33.47 -30.38
C GLY A 750 4.79 33.94 -29.64
N VAL A 751 4.66 34.79 -28.62
CA VAL A 751 5.79 35.31 -27.83
C VAL A 751 5.82 34.63 -26.46
N LYS A 752 7.01 34.18 -26.03
CA LYS A 752 7.20 33.53 -24.72
C LYS A 752 6.97 34.52 -23.58
N ALA A 753 6.03 34.23 -22.70
CA ALA A 753 5.79 34.98 -21.46
C ALA A 753 6.75 34.55 -20.34
N GLY A 754 6.98 33.25 -20.19
CA GLY A 754 7.86 32.72 -19.16
C GLY A 754 7.85 31.19 -19.08
N SER A 755 8.69 30.64 -18.20
CA SER A 755 8.74 29.21 -17.88
C SER A 755 8.85 29.03 -16.37
N ALA A 756 8.25 27.97 -15.84
CA ALA A 756 8.37 27.56 -14.44
C ALA A 756 8.60 26.05 -14.33
N LYS A 757 9.05 25.61 -13.15
CA LYS A 757 9.32 24.20 -12.84
C LYS A 757 8.76 23.87 -11.46
N GLY A 758 8.36 22.61 -11.28
CA GLY A 758 7.84 22.08 -10.03
C GLY A 758 6.47 21.45 -10.22
N PHE A 759 6.33 20.21 -9.75
CA PHE A 759 5.06 19.49 -9.80
C PHE A 759 4.04 20.17 -8.88
N LEU A 760 2.86 20.54 -9.43
CA LEU A 760 1.75 21.21 -8.74
C LEU A 760 2.06 22.57 -8.10
N ASN A 761 3.25 23.11 -8.33
CA ASN A 761 3.58 24.44 -7.87
C ASN A 761 2.88 25.48 -8.76
N PRO A 762 2.18 26.47 -8.17
CA PRO A 762 1.63 27.56 -8.96
C PRO A 762 2.72 28.38 -9.65
N ALA A 763 2.38 29.00 -10.78
CA ALA A 763 3.26 29.92 -11.48
C ALA A 763 2.50 31.17 -11.93
N VAL A 764 3.17 32.31 -11.93
CA VAL A 764 2.62 33.58 -12.41
C VAL A 764 3.56 34.23 -13.42
N PHE A 765 2.98 34.83 -14.46
CA PHE A 765 3.74 35.53 -15.49
C PHE A 765 3.09 36.86 -15.85
N ASP A 766 3.89 37.93 -15.97
CA ASP A 766 3.44 39.20 -16.55
C ASP A 766 3.21 39.01 -18.05
N VAL A 767 1.97 39.25 -18.49
CA VAL A 767 1.57 39.15 -19.90
C VAL A 767 1.05 40.49 -20.42
N THR A 768 1.21 41.57 -19.63
CA THR A 768 0.68 42.91 -19.91
C THR A 768 1.03 43.37 -21.32
N ASP A 769 2.27 43.21 -21.75
CA ASP A 769 2.74 43.76 -23.04
C ASP A 769 2.57 42.77 -24.21
N LEU A 770 2.13 41.54 -23.94
CA LEU A 770 1.96 40.48 -24.95
C LEU A 770 0.51 40.38 -25.46
N LEU A 771 -0.44 40.92 -24.70
CA LEU A 771 -1.87 40.82 -24.96
C LEU A 771 -2.38 41.97 -25.83
N ASP A 772 -3.26 41.64 -26.77
CA ASP A 772 -4.20 42.58 -27.37
C ASP A 772 -5.32 42.89 -26.36
N LYS A 773 -5.37 44.14 -25.90
CA LYS A 773 -6.33 44.65 -24.90
C LYS A 773 -7.57 45.30 -25.53
N THR A 774 -7.69 45.26 -26.86
CA THR A 774 -8.78 45.92 -27.61
C THR A 774 -10.05 45.08 -27.71
N GLY A 775 -10.03 43.85 -27.18
CA GLY A 775 -11.12 42.88 -27.22
C GLY A 775 -11.01 41.86 -28.35
N LYS A 776 -9.88 41.83 -29.08
CA LYS A 776 -9.58 40.74 -30.03
C LYS A 776 -9.12 39.49 -29.27
N GLU A 777 -9.27 38.35 -29.93
CA GLU A 777 -8.77 37.08 -29.42
C GLU A 777 -7.24 37.07 -29.34
N ASN A 778 -6.73 36.59 -28.22
CA ASN A 778 -5.32 36.32 -28.00
C ASN A 778 -5.06 34.82 -28.15
N SER A 779 -3.98 34.45 -28.85
CA SER A 779 -3.50 33.07 -28.87
C SER A 779 -2.82 32.77 -27.54
N VAL A 780 -3.28 31.74 -26.84
CA VAL A 780 -2.68 31.25 -25.59
C VAL A 780 -2.18 29.84 -25.84
N VAL A 781 -0.86 29.64 -25.69
CA VAL A 781 -0.22 28.33 -25.84
C VAL A 781 0.53 28.01 -24.56
N ILE A 782 0.29 26.82 -24.01
CA ILE A 782 0.94 26.35 -22.79
C ILE A 782 1.58 25.00 -23.09
N LYS A 783 2.91 24.95 -23.01
CA LYS A 783 3.71 23.71 -23.12
C LYS A 783 3.94 23.17 -21.72
N VAL A 784 3.47 21.96 -21.43
CA VAL A 784 3.79 21.23 -20.19
C VAL A 784 4.73 20.08 -20.53
N THR A 785 5.95 20.10 -20.00
CA THR A 785 6.99 19.08 -20.28
C THR A 785 7.21 18.20 -19.08
N ARG A 786 7.10 16.89 -19.30
CA ARG A 786 7.38 15.85 -18.32
C ARG A 786 8.87 15.52 -18.33
N THR A 787 9.52 15.54 -17.17
CA THR A 787 10.95 15.18 -17.01
C THR A 787 11.17 14.05 -16.00
N GLY A 788 10.10 13.41 -15.57
CA GLY A 788 10.08 12.24 -14.68
C GLY A 788 8.64 11.87 -14.32
N ASN A 789 8.47 10.87 -13.45
CA ASN A 789 7.16 10.49 -12.94
C ASN A 789 6.92 11.05 -11.53
N SER A 790 6.31 12.24 -11.43
CA SER A 790 5.96 12.85 -10.14
C SER A 790 4.75 12.19 -9.48
N GLU A 791 3.75 11.83 -10.29
CA GLU A 791 2.55 11.11 -9.86
C GLU A 791 1.95 10.40 -11.08
N ALA A 792 1.67 9.11 -10.93
CA ALA A 792 1.19 8.29 -12.03
C ALA A 792 -0.21 8.78 -12.50
N ALA A 793 -0.33 8.97 -13.81
CA ALA A 793 -1.58 9.21 -14.51
C ALA A 793 -2.35 10.52 -14.17
N THR A 794 -1.79 11.45 -13.38
CA THR A 794 -2.38 12.79 -13.15
C THR A 794 -2.10 13.75 -14.31
N GLY A 795 -0.82 14.08 -14.55
CA GLY A 795 -0.22 14.72 -15.74
C GLY A 795 -0.82 16.02 -16.30
N GLY A 796 -0.02 16.79 -17.04
CA GLY A 796 -0.49 17.97 -17.79
C GLY A 796 -0.78 19.21 -16.92
N LEU A 797 -1.80 19.98 -17.28
CA LEU A 797 -2.40 21.01 -16.40
C LEU A 797 -3.35 20.33 -15.41
N ILE A 798 -3.33 20.75 -14.15
CA ILE A 798 -4.00 20.03 -13.05
C ILE A 798 -4.95 20.92 -12.25
N TYR A 799 -4.59 22.17 -11.98
CA TYR A 799 -5.43 23.13 -11.26
C TYR A 799 -5.89 24.29 -12.15
N PRO A 800 -7.03 24.92 -11.83
CA PRO A 800 -7.56 26.04 -12.61
C PRO A 800 -6.53 27.16 -12.78
N SER A 801 -6.55 27.75 -13.97
CA SER A 801 -5.66 28.82 -14.37
C SER A 801 -6.49 30.00 -14.87
N PHE A 802 -6.00 31.23 -14.70
CA PHE A 802 -6.76 32.43 -15.06
C PHE A 802 -5.88 33.65 -15.34
N PHE A 803 -6.44 34.60 -16.06
CA PHE A 803 -5.90 35.94 -16.20
C PHE A 803 -6.43 36.83 -15.08
N PHE A 804 -5.56 37.66 -14.52
CA PHE A 804 -5.92 38.61 -13.47
C PHE A 804 -5.38 40.02 -13.75
N GLN A 805 -6.09 41.04 -13.27
CA GLN A 805 -5.67 42.44 -13.29
C GLN A 805 -5.37 42.88 -11.85
N GLY A 806 -4.32 43.67 -11.67
CA GLY A 806 -3.99 44.32 -10.39
C GLY A 806 -2.66 45.06 -10.49
N PRO A 807 -1.93 45.29 -9.39
CA PRO A 807 -0.57 45.81 -9.42
C PRO A 807 0.29 45.02 -10.42
N ARG A 808 1.07 45.73 -11.23
CA ARG A 808 1.92 45.08 -12.23
C ARG A 808 2.97 44.21 -11.53
N LEU A 809 3.11 42.97 -11.97
CA LEU A 809 4.08 42.03 -11.42
C LEU A 809 5.51 42.60 -11.58
N PRO A 810 6.35 42.59 -10.54
CA PRO A 810 7.74 43.04 -10.63
C PRO A 810 8.53 42.25 -11.68
N ALA A 811 9.47 42.91 -12.35
CA ALA A 811 10.33 42.28 -13.37
C ALA A 811 11.21 41.14 -12.81
N ASP A 812 11.40 41.13 -11.49
CA ASP A 812 12.18 40.21 -10.65
C ASP A 812 11.34 39.19 -9.86
N GLU A 813 10.00 39.24 -9.91
CA GLU A 813 9.11 38.15 -9.42
C GLU A 813 9.16 36.91 -10.34
N LYS A 814 10.28 36.75 -11.07
CA LYS A 814 10.64 35.60 -11.91
C LYS A 814 10.98 34.41 -11.02
N ASN A 815 9.94 33.65 -10.71
CA ASN A 815 9.91 32.34 -10.10
C ASN A 815 10.46 32.28 -8.66
N PRO A 816 9.80 31.52 -7.75
CA PRO A 816 10.50 30.98 -6.61
C PRO A 816 11.73 30.21 -7.12
N LYS A 817 12.89 30.39 -6.46
CA LYS A 817 14.06 29.55 -6.73
C LYS A 817 13.62 28.09 -6.56
N PRO A 818 13.95 27.20 -7.51
CA PRO A 818 13.65 25.80 -7.37
C PRO A 818 14.37 25.29 -6.11
N GLU A 819 13.61 24.92 -5.08
CA GLU A 819 14.13 23.95 -4.13
C GLU A 819 14.36 22.66 -4.91
N GLU A 820 15.52 22.03 -4.70
CA GLU A 820 15.86 20.78 -5.37
C GLU A 820 14.71 19.79 -5.23
N PHE A 821 14.27 19.28 -6.38
CA PHE A 821 13.21 18.31 -6.50
C PHE A 821 13.55 17.09 -5.62
N LYS A 822 12.79 16.85 -4.54
CA LYS A 822 12.71 15.51 -3.96
C LYS A 822 11.77 14.71 -4.85
N ILE A 823 12.32 13.78 -5.62
CA ILE A 823 11.54 12.68 -6.18
C ILE A 823 11.00 11.91 -4.97
N MET A 824 9.80 12.24 -4.50
CA MET A 824 9.10 11.35 -3.58
C MET A 824 8.36 10.35 -4.44
N LEU A 825 9.05 9.25 -4.78
CA LEU A 825 8.33 8.02 -5.08
C LEU A 825 7.42 7.73 -3.88
N PRO A 826 6.23 7.16 -4.09
CA PRO A 826 5.42 6.64 -2.99
C PRO A 826 6.24 5.53 -2.30
N GLY A 827 6.94 5.88 -1.22
CA GLY A 827 7.94 5.03 -0.56
C GLY A 827 9.32 5.67 -0.32
N ALA A 828 9.69 6.77 -0.99
CA ALA A 828 11.01 7.42 -0.86
C ALA A 828 11.04 8.64 0.08
N ALA A 829 10.01 8.82 0.91
CA ALA A 829 9.92 9.90 1.89
C ALA A 829 10.80 9.63 3.13
N GLY A 830 12.11 9.52 2.90
CA GLY A 830 13.09 9.50 3.98
C GLY A 830 14.50 9.26 3.48
N ASN A 831 15.04 10.28 2.84
CA ASN A 831 16.38 10.78 3.11
C ASN A 831 16.40 12.31 2.99
#